data_AF-A0AAD3CXW5-F1
#
_entry.id   AF-A0AAD3CXW5-F1
#
_cell.length_a   1.000
_cell.length_b   1.000
_cell.length_c   1.000
_cell.angle_alpha   90.00
_cell.angle_beta   90.00
_cell.angle_gamma   90.00
#
_symmetry.space_group_name_H-M   'P 1'
#
loop_
_entity.id
_entity.type
_entity.pdbx_description
1 polymer ?
#
loop_
_entity_poly.entity_id
_entity_poly.type
_entity_poly.pdbx_seq_one_letter_code
_entity_poly.pdbx_strand_id
1 'polypeptide(L)'
;MGLFGRKKDALGSSQHPTTPAKQTITVTTTPSIPSTPPSAQVIDEKAKMEMEYLNIINSLSKEKHESREEMMKRQKETENLSESNKNLMSQVSDLQAKLEQMANDAAEARERPESYDSNGSKPPTTPKASSRRGQVVNMQEGVGLGEAFVFDENTDTQRTVELERLKAKLKEHQDNNAEISNRIKRIREKHAQRRADASDSSISDTSSISTLGTARSGTSLVSSPLSSPRQHLVEVKRLERNFIKELQRNDKLKQSLREVEIEKESIQAKLDELTDSMDKKLDEKQKEVDQLRLKLDEAQTTMNQTEKAVAGLQSNENTSDSKDKEIADLVQKIGEQSILIATLQNDINTKEEAIQKTKNGKKENHDSNVVQLQNELKIKNEELDAMRKEKATIQSNLKTLETDFNTIQKRHTETIQQMEEYKLKYENESKKNKELQANDKASKSDVSTKNEQKLKSQVEGLQLEIQSLKQEVQNKKEELETIKEAKDQSLNRLEEDMITMQMKSSKTFDELEDLKVKYEQEVVEKKTLQDQVDQFSPEEILLQAKKESENDLKKRDREISTLKKELTNANVSKTEIELKLMEVMNDMVTSQSTKDTLKTELQDKLDFENAKATKLEILITNKEKDVDRMRDELNELRSQIERESDSRRSEITSLNGEVVQKSSLLSDREREVIKLKSDMEDMKLRHDTEIAELRREIDEFSANRAEVERVHFRNAALEEEISNLKHEIRRLHMKESANDQSNTFQSSMRVLRDRNDELKDQVEKLQRKMRRMKKNVTRIEL
;
A
#
# COMPACT_ATOMS: atom_id res chain seq x y z
N MET A 1 48.71 20.74 -35.85
CA MET A 1 49.01 19.33 -36.20
C MET A 1 48.04 18.45 -35.44
N GLY A 2 47.62 17.30 -35.99
CA GLY A 2 46.80 16.31 -35.27
C GLY A 2 45.30 16.67 -35.15
N LEU A 3 44.40 15.69 -35.03
CA LEU A 3 43.83 14.87 -36.13
C LEU A 3 42.60 14.10 -35.61
N PHE A 4 41.47 14.18 -36.34
CA PHE A 4 40.28 13.30 -36.29
C PHE A 4 39.44 13.16 -34.99
N GLY A 5 38.13 12.95 -35.18
CA GLY A 5 37.18 12.69 -34.07
C GLY A 5 35.68 12.83 -34.40
N ARG A 6 35.20 12.56 -35.63
CA ARG A 6 33.78 12.74 -36.00
C ARG A 6 32.98 11.41 -36.01
N LYS A 7 31.86 11.40 -35.27
CA LYS A 7 30.62 10.65 -35.59
C LYS A 7 29.49 11.70 -35.54
N LYS A 8 28.80 12.08 -36.62
CA LYS A 8 27.86 11.33 -37.50
C LYS A 8 26.56 10.96 -36.79
N ASP A 9 25.69 11.96 -36.68
CA ASP A 9 24.25 11.81 -36.49
C ASP A 9 23.60 11.17 -37.74
N ALA A 10 22.45 10.52 -37.54
CA ALA A 10 21.67 9.90 -38.61
C ALA A 10 20.28 10.53 -38.71
N LEU A 11 19.95 11.08 -39.88
CA LEU A 11 18.64 11.63 -40.19
C LEU A 11 17.63 10.50 -40.47
N GLY A 12 16.53 10.47 -39.72
CA GLY A 12 15.37 9.62 -40.01
C GLY A 12 14.25 10.42 -40.65
N SER A 13 14.13 10.40 -41.98
CA SER A 13 13.08 11.16 -42.70
C SER A 13 11.76 10.40 -42.76
N SER A 14 10.69 11.01 -42.24
CA SER A 14 9.32 10.53 -42.43
C SER A 14 8.91 10.60 -43.91
N GLN A 15 8.39 9.49 -44.45
CA GLN A 15 7.72 9.46 -45.75
C GLN A 15 6.27 8.99 -45.60
N HIS A 16 5.34 9.71 -46.21
CA HIS A 16 3.99 9.22 -46.49
C HIS A 16 4.04 8.09 -47.54
N PRO A 17 3.05 7.19 -47.51
CA PRO A 17 2.46 6.68 -48.75
C PRO A 17 1.02 7.17 -48.93
N THR A 18 0.62 7.30 -50.19
CA THR A 18 -0.72 7.70 -50.65
C THR A 18 -1.70 6.53 -50.72
N THR A 19 -3.00 6.86 -50.75
CA THR A 19 -4.09 6.01 -51.29
C THR A 19 -3.71 5.44 -52.68
N PRO A 20 -4.27 4.28 -53.07
CA PRO A 20 -5.22 4.35 -54.19
C PRO A 20 -6.36 3.31 -54.23
N ALA A 21 -7.36 3.65 -55.05
CA ALA A 21 -8.19 2.78 -55.90
C ALA A 21 -9.27 1.84 -55.33
N LYS A 22 -10.36 1.75 -56.10
CA LYS A 22 -11.47 0.78 -56.00
C LYS A 22 -11.13 -0.50 -56.76
N GLN A 23 -11.59 -1.66 -56.27
CA GLN A 23 -11.99 -2.82 -57.07
C GLN A 23 -13.09 -3.55 -56.26
N THR A 24 -14.31 -3.67 -56.76
CA THR A 24 -14.82 -4.65 -57.75
C THR A 24 -15.39 -5.91 -57.05
N ILE A 25 -16.70 -6.09 -57.18
CA ILE A 25 -17.43 -7.24 -56.63
C ILE A 25 -17.23 -8.45 -57.55
N THR A 26 -16.84 -9.60 -56.99
CA THR A 26 -16.91 -10.91 -57.66
C THR A 26 -17.62 -11.91 -56.76
N VAL A 27 -18.50 -12.72 -57.37
CA VAL A 27 -19.28 -13.76 -56.69
C VAL A 27 -18.71 -15.12 -57.07
N THR A 28 -18.28 -15.91 -56.08
CA THR A 28 -17.73 -17.26 -56.31
C THR A 28 -18.24 -18.27 -55.28
N THR A 29 -19.18 -19.08 -55.74
CA THR A 29 -19.32 -20.54 -55.50
C THR A 29 -18.78 -21.16 -54.19
N THR A 30 -19.69 -21.81 -53.48
CA THR A 30 -19.44 -22.78 -52.40
C THR A 30 -18.42 -23.88 -52.78
N PRO A 31 -17.40 -24.16 -51.95
CA PRO A 31 -16.62 -25.39 -52.03
C PRO A 31 -17.39 -26.57 -51.40
N SER A 32 -17.24 -27.77 -51.97
CA SER A 32 -17.85 -28.99 -51.43
C SER A 32 -17.03 -29.58 -50.27
N ILE A 33 -17.65 -30.39 -49.41
CA ILE A 33 -17.02 -31.04 -48.25
C ILE A 33 -16.35 -32.35 -48.71
N PRO A 34 -15.02 -32.52 -48.57
CA PRO A 34 -14.36 -33.81 -48.74
C PRO A 34 -14.41 -34.60 -47.42
N SER A 35 -15.07 -35.75 -47.42
CA SER A 35 -15.14 -36.65 -46.27
C SER A 35 -13.95 -37.62 -46.21
N THR A 36 -12.76 -37.11 -45.88
CA THR A 36 -11.60 -37.94 -45.52
C THR A 36 -11.61 -38.27 -44.02
N PRO A 37 -11.28 -39.51 -43.61
CA PRO A 37 -11.10 -39.83 -42.20
C PRO A 37 -9.88 -39.08 -41.64
N PRO A 38 -9.88 -38.69 -40.35
CA PRO A 38 -8.76 -37.97 -39.74
C PRO A 38 -7.49 -38.83 -39.75
N SER A 39 -6.37 -38.24 -40.16
CA SER A 39 -5.06 -38.89 -40.08
C SER A 39 -4.63 -39.06 -38.62
N ALA A 40 -3.74 -40.03 -38.36
CA ALA A 40 -3.27 -40.34 -37.01
C ALA A 40 -2.71 -39.12 -36.24
N GLN A 41 -2.13 -38.14 -36.96
CA GLN A 41 -1.63 -36.89 -36.37
C GLN A 41 -2.73 -36.08 -35.65
N VAL A 42 -3.98 -36.10 -36.13
CA VAL A 42 -5.11 -35.41 -35.49
C VAL A 42 -5.50 -36.10 -34.17
N ILE A 43 -5.25 -37.41 -34.05
CA ILE A 43 -5.50 -38.17 -32.82
C ILE A 43 -4.43 -37.84 -31.78
N ASP A 44 -3.15 -37.77 -32.19
CA ASP A 44 -2.05 -37.32 -31.31
C ASP A 44 -2.22 -35.87 -30.85
N GLU A 45 -2.58 -34.94 -31.74
CA GLU A 45 -2.86 -33.55 -31.35
C GLU A 45 -4.04 -33.45 -30.38
N LYS A 46 -5.10 -34.26 -30.57
CA LYS A 46 -6.21 -34.33 -29.62
C LYS A 46 -5.77 -34.86 -28.26
N ALA A 47 -5.04 -35.97 -28.21
CA ALA A 47 -4.54 -36.54 -26.97
C ALA A 47 -3.59 -35.56 -26.22
N LYS A 48 -2.77 -34.82 -26.97
CA LYS A 48 -1.88 -33.79 -26.44
C LYS A 48 -2.65 -32.60 -25.85
N MET A 49 -3.70 -32.13 -26.52
CA MET A 49 -4.61 -31.12 -25.97
C MET A 49 -5.37 -31.62 -24.74
N GLU A 50 -5.86 -32.87 -24.73
CA GLU A 50 -6.55 -33.45 -23.56
C GLU A 50 -5.61 -33.56 -22.33
N MET A 51 -4.34 -33.91 -22.54
CA MET A 51 -3.30 -33.84 -21.49
C MET A 51 -3.00 -32.42 -21.02
N GLU A 52 -2.98 -31.43 -21.92
CA GLU A 52 -2.76 -30.02 -21.57
C GLU A 52 -3.93 -29.44 -20.77
N TYR A 53 -5.18 -29.76 -21.14
CA TYR A 53 -6.37 -29.43 -20.35
C TYR A 53 -6.36 -30.10 -18.96
N LEU A 54 -5.96 -31.38 -18.87
CA LEU A 54 -5.81 -32.07 -17.58
C LEU A 54 -4.75 -31.38 -16.69
N ASN A 55 -3.62 -30.96 -17.25
CA ASN A 55 -2.59 -30.22 -16.51
C ASN A 55 -3.10 -28.85 -16.04
N ILE A 56 -3.87 -28.12 -16.85
CA ILE A 56 -4.49 -26.85 -16.46
C ILE A 56 -5.51 -27.07 -15.33
N ILE A 57 -6.36 -28.09 -15.42
CA ILE A 57 -7.35 -28.45 -14.38
C ILE A 57 -6.65 -28.81 -13.06
N ASN A 58 -5.59 -29.62 -13.12
CA ASN A 58 -4.81 -30.00 -11.94
C ASN A 58 -4.10 -28.78 -11.30
N SER A 59 -3.55 -27.88 -12.12
CA SER A 59 -2.94 -26.64 -11.65
C SER A 59 -3.95 -25.72 -10.94
N LEU A 60 -5.11 -25.49 -11.55
CA LEU A 60 -6.20 -24.70 -10.95
C LEU A 60 -6.76 -25.36 -9.67
N SER A 61 -6.80 -26.69 -9.61
CA SER A 61 -7.20 -27.43 -8.41
C SER A 61 -6.17 -27.26 -7.28
N LYS A 62 -4.88 -27.21 -7.59
CA LYS A 62 -3.79 -26.96 -6.64
C LYS A 62 -3.80 -25.51 -6.14
N GLU A 63 -3.89 -24.52 -7.04
CA GLU A 63 -4.02 -23.10 -6.69
C GLU A 63 -5.24 -22.85 -5.78
N LYS A 64 -6.38 -23.49 -6.08
CA LYS A 64 -7.59 -23.44 -5.24
C LYS A 64 -7.40 -24.06 -3.86
N HIS A 65 -6.60 -25.12 -3.73
CA HIS A 65 -6.28 -25.74 -2.43
C HIS A 65 -5.34 -24.85 -1.61
N GLU A 66 -4.28 -24.32 -2.23
CA GLU A 66 -3.30 -23.41 -1.61
C GLU A 66 -3.99 -22.12 -1.13
N SER A 67 -4.85 -21.53 -1.96
CA SER A 67 -5.66 -20.36 -1.59
C SER A 67 -6.62 -20.65 -0.42
N ARG A 68 -7.15 -21.88 -0.31
CA ARG A 68 -7.99 -22.29 0.83
C ARG A 68 -7.17 -22.46 2.11
N GLU A 69 -5.96 -23.00 2.03
CA GLU A 69 -5.07 -23.10 3.19
C GLU A 69 -4.59 -21.72 3.67
N GLU A 70 -4.26 -20.81 2.74
CA GLU A 70 -3.90 -19.44 3.09
C GLU A 70 -5.08 -18.69 3.75
N MET A 71 -6.31 -18.91 3.27
CA MET A 71 -7.52 -18.37 3.90
C MET A 71 -7.71 -18.90 5.33
N MET A 72 -7.56 -20.21 5.54
CA MET A 72 -7.65 -20.82 6.88
C MET A 72 -6.55 -20.31 7.82
N LYS A 73 -5.33 -20.10 7.31
CA LYS A 73 -4.22 -19.51 8.07
C LYS A 73 -4.53 -18.07 8.49
N ARG A 74 -4.97 -17.22 7.56
CA ARG A 74 -5.37 -15.83 7.83
C ARG A 74 -6.53 -15.76 8.83
N GLN A 75 -7.52 -16.66 8.75
CA GLN A 75 -8.59 -16.75 9.74
C GLN A 75 -8.03 -17.03 11.15
N LYS A 76 -7.15 -18.04 11.29
CA LYS A 76 -6.52 -18.35 12.58
C LYS A 76 -5.65 -17.22 13.12
N GLU A 77 -4.99 -16.46 12.24
CA GLU A 77 -4.27 -15.24 12.61
C GLU A 77 -5.23 -14.15 13.13
N THR A 78 -6.40 -13.96 12.52
CA THR A 78 -7.43 -13.03 13.05
C THR A 78 -8.07 -13.50 14.36
N GLU A 79 -8.22 -14.80 14.57
CA GLU A 79 -8.70 -15.38 15.85
C GLU A 79 -7.69 -15.11 16.97
N ASN A 80 -6.39 -15.40 16.74
CA ASN A 80 -5.30 -15.08 17.67
C ASN A 80 -5.22 -13.58 18.00
N LEU A 81 -5.40 -12.70 17.01
CA LEU A 81 -5.41 -11.24 17.22
C LEU A 81 -6.64 -10.77 18.00
N SER A 82 -7.80 -11.39 17.80
CA SER A 82 -9.02 -11.13 18.58
C SER A 82 -8.84 -11.50 20.05
N GLU A 83 -8.24 -12.66 20.33
CA GLU A 83 -7.96 -13.12 21.69
C GLU A 83 -6.87 -12.28 22.39
N SER A 84 -5.83 -11.87 21.65
CA SER A 84 -4.83 -10.92 22.13
C SER A 84 -5.45 -9.56 22.50
N ASN A 85 -6.31 -9.01 21.64
CA ASN A 85 -7.05 -7.77 21.91
C ASN A 85 -7.98 -7.92 23.12
N LYS A 86 -8.63 -9.07 23.31
CA LYS A 86 -9.47 -9.35 24.49
C LYS A 86 -8.64 -9.34 25.79
N ASN A 87 -7.44 -9.90 25.77
CA ASN A 87 -6.53 -9.88 26.91
C ASN A 87 -6.02 -8.46 27.22
N LEU A 88 -5.67 -7.68 26.19
CA LEU A 88 -5.29 -6.27 26.35
C LEU A 88 -6.44 -5.42 26.92
N MET A 89 -7.68 -5.63 26.45
CA MET A 89 -8.86 -4.95 27.00
C MET A 89 -9.11 -5.30 28.47
N SER A 90 -8.84 -6.55 28.89
CA SER A 90 -8.88 -6.93 30.31
C SER A 90 -7.82 -6.16 31.11
N GLN A 91 -6.57 -6.14 30.64
CA GLN A 91 -5.48 -5.42 31.32
C GLN A 91 -5.75 -3.91 31.43
N VAL A 92 -6.33 -3.29 30.40
CA VAL A 92 -6.76 -1.88 30.44
C VAL A 92 -7.86 -1.68 31.49
N SER A 93 -8.84 -2.59 31.57
CA SER A 93 -9.89 -2.56 32.61
C SER A 93 -9.31 -2.71 34.02
N ASP A 94 -8.35 -3.61 34.23
CA ASP A 94 -7.69 -3.84 35.52
C ASP A 94 -6.84 -2.63 35.96
N LEU A 95 -6.17 -1.96 35.00
CA LEU A 95 -5.41 -0.73 35.25
C LEU A 95 -6.33 0.46 35.53
N GLN A 96 -7.47 0.56 34.83
CA GLN A 96 -8.47 1.59 35.07
C GLN A 96 -9.11 1.43 36.46
N ALA A 97 -9.46 0.20 36.86
CA ALA A 97 -9.97 -0.09 38.21
C ALA A 97 -8.94 0.25 39.29
N LYS A 98 -7.64 -0.01 39.06
CA LYS A 98 -6.57 0.42 39.99
C LYS A 98 -6.41 1.93 40.08
N LEU A 99 -6.55 2.66 38.97
CA LEU A 99 -6.52 4.13 38.98
C LEU A 99 -7.72 4.71 39.75
N GLU A 100 -8.90 4.14 39.57
CA GLU A 100 -10.11 4.53 40.29
C GLU A 100 -10.00 4.18 41.79
N GLN A 101 -9.43 3.02 42.15
CA GLN A 101 -9.11 2.70 43.54
C GLN A 101 -8.12 3.69 44.14
N MET A 102 -6.98 3.96 43.49
CA MET A 102 -5.99 4.93 44.01
C MET A 102 -6.55 6.36 44.14
N ALA A 103 -7.50 6.75 43.27
CA ALA A 103 -8.19 8.03 43.38
C ALA A 103 -9.13 8.07 44.60
N ASN A 104 -9.81 6.97 44.90
CA ASN A 104 -10.65 6.83 46.10
C ASN A 104 -9.81 6.76 47.38
N ASP A 105 -8.73 5.98 47.40
CA ASP A 105 -7.78 5.90 48.52
C ASP A 105 -7.18 7.30 48.83
N ALA A 106 -6.84 8.07 47.79
CA ALA A 106 -6.35 9.44 47.92
C ALA A 106 -7.43 10.47 48.31
N ALA A 107 -8.72 10.16 48.11
CA ALA A 107 -9.83 10.94 48.64
C ALA A 107 -10.09 10.61 50.12
N GLU A 108 -10.14 9.33 50.51
CA GLU A 108 -10.30 8.92 51.91
C GLU A 108 -9.12 9.43 52.78
N ALA A 109 -7.90 9.43 52.24
CA ALA A 109 -6.73 10.02 52.89
C ALA A 109 -6.83 11.55 53.11
N ARG A 110 -7.72 12.25 52.39
CA ARG A 110 -8.03 13.68 52.60
C ARG A 110 -9.23 13.92 53.53
N GLU A 111 -10.09 12.91 53.70
CA GLU A 111 -11.28 13.00 54.56
C GLU A 111 -11.09 12.45 55.98
N ARG A 112 -9.91 11.92 56.33
CA ARG A 112 -9.54 11.62 57.72
C ARG A 112 -9.19 12.91 58.49
N PRO A 113 -10.01 13.36 59.46
CA PRO A 113 -9.60 14.44 60.35
C PRO A 113 -8.50 13.95 61.30
N GLU A 114 -7.46 14.75 61.50
CA GLU A 114 -6.49 14.55 62.57
C GLU A 114 -7.18 14.71 63.92
N SER A 115 -7.53 13.58 64.55
CA SER A 115 -8.06 13.54 65.90
C SER A 115 -6.93 13.78 66.89
N TYR A 116 -6.75 15.05 67.26
CA TYR A 116 -5.87 15.46 68.36
C TYR A 116 -6.30 14.78 69.67
N ASP A 117 -5.63 13.69 70.05
CA ASP A 117 -5.73 13.14 71.39
C ASP A 117 -4.83 13.92 72.34
N SER A 118 -5.38 14.36 73.47
CA SER A 118 -4.80 15.41 74.30
C SER A 118 -4.35 14.88 75.67
N ASN A 119 -3.07 14.54 75.79
CA ASN A 119 -2.42 14.40 77.10
C ASN A 119 -0.94 14.83 77.04
N GLY A 120 -0.56 15.77 77.91
CA GLY A 120 0.60 16.62 77.69
C GLY A 120 1.87 16.28 78.49
N SER A 121 2.93 17.02 78.18
CA SER A 121 4.05 17.30 79.08
C SER A 121 4.69 18.66 78.74
N LYS A 122 5.48 19.21 79.66
CA LYS A 122 5.91 20.63 79.65
C LYS A 122 7.19 20.91 78.84
N PRO A 123 7.40 22.18 78.40
CA PRO A 123 8.50 22.58 77.52
C PRO A 123 9.72 23.15 78.28
N PRO A 124 10.81 23.47 77.56
CA PRO A 124 11.64 24.62 77.86
C PRO A 124 11.50 25.75 76.81
N THR A 125 11.44 26.98 77.33
CA THR A 125 11.29 28.28 76.64
C THR A 125 12.47 28.71 75.76
N THR A 126 12.21 29.55 74.74
CA THR A 126 12.87 30.87 74.45
C THR A 126 12.27 31.48 73.16
N PRO A 127 12.57 32.75 72.79
CA PRO A 127 12.18 33.95 73.51
C PRO A 127 11.27 34.90 72.68
N LYS A 128 10.76 35.97 73.32
CA LYS A 128 9.88 36.97 72.69
C LYS A 128 10.64 37.89 71.72
N ALA A 129 10.05 38.18 70.57
CA ALA A 129 10.27 39.41 69.82
C ALA A 129 8.95 40.18 69.68
N SER A 130 8.94 41.48 70.02
CA SER A 130 7.70 42.27 70.14
C SER A 130 7.45 43.15 68.92
N SER A 131 6.18 43.22 68.47
CA SER A 131 5.74 44.26 67.54
C SER A 131 6.04 45.67 68.07
N ARG A 132 6.61 46.52 67.22
CA ARG A 132 6.57 47.98 67.37
C ARG A 132 6.18 48.63 66.05
N ARG A 133 5.57 49.80 66.14
CA ARG A 133 4.74 50.42 65.10
C ARG A 133 5.18 51.86 64.84
N GLY A 134 5.68 52.13 63.63
CA GLY A 134 5.57 53.44 62.98
C GLY A 134 6.78 54.38 62.99
N GLN A 135 6.53 55.50 62.30
CA GLN A 135 7.33 56.70 62.03
C GLN A 135 8.44 56.65 60.95
N VAL A 136 8.20 57.49 59.94
CA VAL A 136 9.03 57.88 58.80
C VAL A 136 10.07 58.91 59.23
N VAL A 137 11.30 58.80 58.73
CA VAL A 137 12.25 59.92 58.57
C VAL A 137 13.02 59.73 57.25
N ASN A 138 13.25 60.80 56.49
CA ASN A 138 14.10 60.79 55.29
C ASN A 138 15.58 60.93 55.68
N MET A 139 16.51 60.28 54.95
CA MET A 139 17.45 60.96 54.02
C MET A 139 18.58 60.04 53.50
N GLN A 140 18.87 60.22 52.20
CA GLN A 140 20.16 60.12 51.47
C GLN A 140 21.07 58.87 51.57
N GLU A 141 21.33 58.33 50.38
CA GLU A 141 22.64 57.92 49.83
C GLU A 141 23.47 56.82 50.53
N GLY A 142 23.52 55.65 49.89
CA GLY A 142 24.50 54.59 50.11
C GLY A 142 24.41 53.56 48.99
N VAL A 143 25.48 53.37 48.19
CA VAL A 143 25.46 52.51 46.99
C VAL A 143 25.60 51.03 47.38
N GLY A 144 24.70 50.18 46.89
CA GLY A 144 24.80 48.73 47.02
C GLY A 144 24.05 48.02 45.90
N LEU A 145 24.72 47.11 45.20
CA LEU A 145 24.12 46.30 44.13
C LEU A 145 23.30 45.17 44.75
N GLY A 146 22.01 45.12 44.44
CA GLY A 146 21.13 43.99 44.77
C GLY A 146 20.42 43.51 43.51
N GLU A 147 20.68 42.27 43.09
CA GLU A 147 19.96 41.64 41.98
C GLU A 147 18.51 41.37 42.41
N ALA A 148 17.55 41.98 41.72
CA ALA A 148 16.14 41.75 41.96
C ALA A 148 15.75 40.37 41.45
N PHE A 149 15.27 39.50 42.34
CA PHE A 149 14.73 38.19 41.98
C PHE A 149 13.36 38.37 41.28
N VAL A 150 13.38 38.51 39.95
CA VAL A 150 12.18 38.67 39.13
C VAL A 150 11.45 37.32 39.05
N PHE A 151 10.32 37.22 39.75
CA PHE A 151 9.34 36.16 39.48
C PHE A 151 8.68 36.43 38.13
N ASP A 152 8.80 35.48 37.21
CA ASP A 152 8.36 35.67 35.81
C ASP A 152 6.87 35.38 35.60
N GLU A 153 6.05 36.43 35.75
CA GLU A 153 4.60 36.41 35.52
C GLU A 153 4.19 36.04 34.07
N ASN A 154 5.14 35.97 33.13
CA ASN A 154 4.88 35.47 31.77
C ASN A 154 4.46 33.98 31.75
N THR A 155 4.86 33.19 32.75
CA THR A 155 4.64 31.73 32.74
C THR A 155 3.16 31.35 32.92
N ASP A 156 2.45 31.94 33.89
CA ASP A 156 1.02 31.66 34.10
C ASP A 156 0.10 32.42 33.12
N THR A 157 0.54 33.54 32.56
CA THR A 157 -0.15 34.20 31.43
C THR A 157 -0.05 33.39 30.14
N GLN A 158 1.10 32.76 29.84
CA GLN A 158 1.20 31.80 28.73
C GLN A 158 0.32 30.57 28.94
N ARG A 159 0.33 29.97 30.15
CA ARG A 159 -0.53 28.82 30.49
C ARG A 159 -2.02 29.12 30.34
N THR A 160 -2.48 30.29 30.78
CA THR A 160 -3.90 30.67 30.64
C THR A 160 -4.30 30.92 29.19
N VAL A 161 -3.42 31.52 28.37
CA VAL A 161 -3.63 31.66 26.91
C VAL A 161 -3.66 30.30 26.21
N GLU A 162 -2.81 29.35 26.59
CA GLU A 162 -2.82 27.99 26.02
C GLU A 162 -4.08 27.22 26.43
N LEU A 163 -4.53 27.36 27.68
CA LEU A 163 -5.75 26.71 28.19
C LEU A 163 -7.01 27.26 27.49
N GLU A 164 -7.10 28.57 27.23
CA GLU A 164 -8.12 29.15 26.34
C GLU A 164 -8.04 28.60 24.91
N ARG A 165 -6.83 28.49 24.34
CA ARG A 165 -6.63 27.92 23.00
C ARG A 165 -7.05 26.45 22.91
N LEU A 166 -6.87 25.67 23.97
CA LEU A 166 -7.32 24.28 24.07
C LEU A 166 -8.84 24.18 24.23
N LYS A 167 -9.48 25.04 25.04
CA LYS A 167 -10.95 25.15 25.12
C LYS A 167 -11.56 25.49 23.75
N ALA A 168 -10.97 26.42 23.00
CA ALA A 168 -11.43 26.80 21.67
C ALA A 168 -11.41 25.62 20.69
N LYS A 169 -10.29 24.87 20.63
CA LYS A 169 -10.18 23.64 19.83
C LYS A 169 -11.16 22.55 20.26
N LEU A 170 -11.39 22.37 21.58
CA LEU A 170 -12.34 21.40 22.09
C LEU A 170 -13.77 21.71 21.63
N LYS A 171 -14.15 22.99 21.65
CA LYS A 171 -15.44 23.45 21.12
C LYS A 171 -15.55 23.26 19.61
N GLU A 172 -14.51 23.61 18.85
CA GLU A 172 -14.45 23.36 17.40
C GLU A 172 -14.64 21.88 17.06
N HIS A 173 -14.05 20.96 17.83
CA HIS A 173 -14.28 19.52 17.69
C HIS A 173 -15.71 19.10 18.04
N GLN A 174 -16.34 19.70 19.05
CA GLN A 174 -17.76 19.44 19.39
C GLN A 174 -18.71 19.90 18.28
N ASP A 175 -18.51 21.11 17.76
CA ASP A 175 -19.32 21.68 16.67
C ASP A 175 -19.19 20.85 15.38
N ASN A 176 -17.96 20.44 15.01
CA ASN A 176 -17.71 19.51 13.89
C ASN A 176 -18.41 18.15 14.08
N ASN A 177 -18.40 17.59 15.29
CA ASN A 177 -19.03 16.30 15.58
C ASN A 177 -20.58 16.40 15.54
N ALA A 178 -21.14 17.55 15.92
CA ALA A 178 -22.55 17.87 15.73
C ALA A 178 -22.90 18.00 14.23
N GLU A 179 -22.06 18.60 13.40
CA GLU A 179 -22.28 18.66 11.94
C GLU A 179 -22.26 17.26 11.30
N ILE A 180 -21.27 16.43 11.66
CA ILE A 180 -21.18 15.02 11.22
C ILE A 180 -22.44 14.25 11.61
N SER A 181 -22.93 14.41 12.84
CA SER A 181 -24.17 13.80 13.32
C SER A 181 -25.39 14.24 12.51
N ASN A 182 -25.50 15.54 12.22
CA ASN A 182 -26.55 16.11 11.37
C ASN A 182 -26.44 15.71 9.88
N ARG A 183 -25.24 15.40 9.39
CA ARG A 183 -24.99 14.85 8.05
C ARG A 183 -25.40 13.38 7.98
N ILE A 184 -25.08 12.58 9.00
CA ILE A 184 -25.54 11.19 9.13
C ILE A 184 -27.07 11.11 9.21
N LYS A 185 -27.71 12.01 9.98
CA LYS A 185 -29.18 12.10 10.04
C LYS A 185 -29.78 12.34 8.65
N ARG A 186 -29.33 13.39 7.93
CA ARG A 186 -29.78 13.70 6.56
C ARG A 186 -29.55 12.56 5.56
N ILE A 187 -28.48 11.77 5.71
CA ILE A 187 -28.24 10.58 4.88
C ILE A 187 -29.27 9.48 5.18
N ARG A 188 -29.55 9.17 6.45
CA ARG A 188 -30.57 8.19 6.85
C ARG A 188 -31.97 8.60 6.36
N GLU A 189 -32.30 9.87 6.49
CA GLU A 189 -33.56 10.49 6.06
C GLU A 189 -33.74 10.36 4.53
N LYS A 190 -32.69 10.67 3.75
CA LYS A 190 -32.67 10.48 2.28
C LYS A 190 -32.73 9.01 1.85
N HIS A 191 -32.25 8.07 2.68
CA HIS A 191 -32.41 6.63 2.46
C HIS A 191 -33.81 6.11 2.83
N ALA A 192 -34.47 6.71 3.81
CA ALA A 192 -35.86 6.41 4.16
C ALA A 192 -36.81 6.89 3.05
N GLN A 193 -36.64 8.13 2.58
CA GLN A 193 -37.41 8.68 1.45
C GLN A 193 -37.33 7.76 0.23
N ARG A 194 -36.12 7.39 -0.20
CA ARG A 194 -35.88 6.47 -1.32
C ARG A 194 -36.46 5.06 -1.15
N ARG A 195 -36.85 4.65 0.06
CA ARG A 195 -37.58 3.39 0.30
C ARG A 195 -39.09 3.57 0.19
N ALA A 196 -39.62 4.72 0.62
CA ALA A 196 -41.02 5.10 0.39
C ALA A 196 -41.29 5.29 -1.12
N ASP A 197 -40.48 6.11 -1.78
CA ASP A 197 -40.58 6.38 -3.23
C ASP A 197 -40.55 5.10 -4.08
N ALA A 198 -39.83 4.06 -3.61
CA ALA A 198 -39.68 2.77 -4.29
C ALA A 198 -40.74 1.70 -3.90
N SER A 199 -41.55 1.95 -2.86
CA SER A 199 -42.69 1.07 -2.54
C SER A 199 -43.94 1.46 -3.31
N ASP A 200 -44.22 2.76 -3.42
CA ASP A 200 -45.40 3.25 -4.15
C ASP A 200 -45.34 2.96 -5.67
N SER A 201 -44.15 2.87 -6.27
CA SER A 201 -44.00 2.60 -7.71
C SER A 201 -44.17 1.12 -8.12
N SER A 202 -44.82 0.28 -7.31
CA SER A 202 -44.80 -1.19 -7.49
C SER A 202 -46.18 -1.88 -7.54
N ILE A 203 -47.29 -1.16 -7.35
CA ILE A 203 -48.64 -1.76 -7.26
C ILE A 203 -49.69 -1.04 -8.13
N SER A 204 -49.41 -0.91 -9.43
CA SER A 204 -50.44 -0.78 -10.47
C SER A 204 -49.93 -1.29 -11.82
N ASP A 205 -50.86 -1.57 -12.74
CA ASP A 205 -50.65 -1.91 -14.17
C ASP A 205 -50.12 -3.33 -14.51
N THR A 206 -50.95 -4.34 -14.23
CA THR A 206 -50.82 -5.71 -14.79
C THR A 206 -51.98 -6.07 -15.73
N SER A 207 -52.26 -5.21 -16.72
CA SER A 207 -53.21 -5.53 -17.80
C SER A 207 -52.93 -4.80 -19.12
N SER A 208 -53.16 -5.50 -20.24
CA SER A 208 -53.44 -4.93 -21.58
C SER A 208 -52.32 -4.24 -22.36
N ILE A 209 -51.37 -5.02 -22.91
CA ILE A 209 -50.76 -4.68 -24.21
C ILE A 209 -50.82 -5.90 -25.13
N SER A 210 -51.46 -5.74 -26.29
CA SER A 210 -51.47 -6.71 -27.38
C SER A 210 -51.19 -6.02 -28.72
N THR A 211 -50.41 -6.71 -29.57
CA THR A 211 -50.27 -6.51 -31.03
C THR A 211 -49.68 -5.21 -31.61
N LEU A 212 -48.77 -5.42 -32.57
CA LEU A 212 -48.36 -4.53 -33.70
C LEU A 212 -47.55 -3.26 -33.39
N GLY A 213 -46.51 -3.02 -34.21
CA GLY A 213 -45.62 -1.85 -34.10
C GLY A 213 -44.26 -1.99 -34.79
N THR A 214 -44.19 -2.50 -36.02
CA THR A 214 -42.91 -2.81 -36.71
C THR A 214 -42.21 -1.55 -37.25
N ALA A 215 -41.55 -0.79 -36.38
CA ALA A 215 -40.78 0.41 -36.76
C ALA A 215 -39.26 0.17 -36.77
N ARG A 216 -38.64 0.19 -37.96
CA ARG A 216 -37.18 0.28 -38.10
C ARG A 216 -36.72 1.72 -37.77
N SER A 217 -36.08 1.93 -36.63
CA SER A 217 -35.26 3.12 -36.39
C SER A 217 -33.80 2.73 -36.21
N GLY A 218 -32.94 3.24 -37.09
CA GLY A 218 -31.51 2.91 -37.14
C GLY A 218 -30.65 3.92 -36.38
N THR A 219 -30.87 4.11 -35.09
CA THR A 219 -30.03 4.99 -34.25
C THR A 219 -28.86 4.20 -33.66
N SER A 220 -27.67 4.41 -34.24
CA SER A 220 -26.41 3.85 -33.73
C SER A 220 -26.04 4.44 -32.36
N LEU A 221 -26.51 3.80 -31.28
CA LEU A 221 -25.98 4.06 -29.94
C LEU A 221 -24.49 3.72 -29.93
N VAL A 222 -23.65 4.76 -29.89
CA VAL A 222 -22.20 4.61 -29.70
C VAL A 222 -21.97 4.19 -28.25
N SER A 223 -22.03 2.88 -28.01
CA SER A 223 -21.67 2.28 -26.74
C SER A 223 -20.20 2.61 -26.46
N SER A 224 -19.94 3.42 -25.44
CA SER A 224 -18.60 3.52 -24.86
C SER A 224 -18.10 2.10 -24.56
N PRO A 225 -16.85 1.75 -24.87
CA PRO A 225 -16.39 0.37 -24.76
C PRO A 225 -16.54 -0.12 -23.32
N LEU A 226 -17.47 -1.07 -23.12
CA LEU A 226 -17.63 -1.75 -21.84
C LEU A 226 -16.32 -2.45 -21.51
N SER A 227 -15.60 -1.88 -20.54
CA SER A 227 -14.37 -2.45 -20.02
C SER A 227 -14.65 -3.90 -19.64
N SER A 228 -13.89 -4.83 -20.24
CA SER A 228 -14.13 -6.25 -20.07
C SER A 228 -14.08 -6.61 -18.58
N PRO A 229 -14.88 -7.59 -18.09
CA PRO A 229 -14.73 -8.10 -16.72
C PRO A 229 -13.29 -8.50 -16.37
N ARG A 230 -12.48 -8.91 -17.36
CA ARG A 230 -11.03 -9.11 -17.21
C ARG A 230 -10.26 -7.81 -16.89
N GLN A 231 -10.59 -6.70 -17.54
CA GLN A 231 -9.93 -5.40 -17.30
C GLN A 231 -10.26 -4.88 -15.89
N HIS A 232 -11.52 -4.97 -15.46
CA HIS A 232 -11.90 -4.62 -14.08
C HIS A 232 -11.17 -5.47 -13.04
N LEU A 233 -11.02 -6.78 -13.26
CA LEU A 233 -10.27 -7.66 -12.35
C LEU A 233 -8.77 -7.32 -12.31
N VAL A 234 -8.18 -6.91 -13.44
CA VAL A 234 -6.79 -6.43 -13.50
C VAL A 234 -6.60 -5.10 -12.77
N GLU A 235 -7.58 -4.19 -12.86
CA GLU A 235 -7.58 -2.91 -12.14
C GLU A 235 -7.67 -3.12 -10.61
N VAL A 236 -8.57 -3.99 -10.14
CA VAL A 236 -8.65 -4.41 -8.72
C VAL A 236 -7.31 -4.98 -8.26
N LYS A 237 -6.76 -5.98 -8.97
CA LYS A 237 -5.46 -6.57 -8.64
C LYS A 237 -4.28 -5.60 -8.80
N ARG A 238 -4.44 -4.44 -9.45
CA ARG A 238 -3.43 -3.36 -9.46
C ARG A 238 -3.52 -2.54 -8.18
N LEU A 239 -4.72 -2.13 -7.78
CA LEU A 239 -4.96 -1.33 -6.58
C LEU A 239 -4.68 -2.11 -5.30
N GLU A 240 -5.05 -3.39 -5.20
CA GLU A 240 -4.70 -4.26 -4.06
C GLU A 240 -3.19 -4.31 -3.83
N ARG A 241 -2.40 -4.51 -4.90
CA ARG A 241 -0.92 -4.55 -4.81
C ARG A 241 -0.33 -3.19 -4.44
N ASN A 242 -0.95 -2.09 -4.84
CA ASN A 242 -0.54 -0.75 -4.42
C ASN A 242 -0.89 -0.48 -2.95
N PHE A 243 -2.07 -0.90 -2.49
CA PHE A 243 -2.51 -0.80 -1.09
C PHE A 243 -1.58 -1.58 -0.15
N ILE A 244 -1.23 -2.82 -0.51
CA ILE A 244 -0.29 -3.65 0.24
C ILE A 244 1.10 -3.01 0.31
N LYS A 245 1.61 -2.44 -0.79
CA LYS A 245 2.89 -1.71 -0.79
C LYS A 245 2.87 -0.49 0.13
N GLU A 246 1.82 0.30 0.09
CA GLU A 246 1.74 1.54 0.87
C GLU A 246 1.44 1.27 2.36
N LEU A 247 0.78 0.15 2.69
CA LEU A 247 0.75 -0.43 4.04
C LEU A 247 2.15 -0.83 4.52
N GLN A 248 2.89 -1.60 3.72
CA GLN A 248 4.29 -1.98 4.05
C GLN A 248 5.20 -0.77 4.24
N ARG A 249 5.01 0.30 3.46
CA ARG A 249 5.70 1.59 3.64
C ARG A 249 5.33 2.27 4.95
N ASN A 250 4.03 2.31 5.27
CA ASN A 250 3.51 2.86 6.53
C ASN A 250 4.09 2.12 7.74
N ASP A 251 4.13 0.79 7.72
CA ASP A 251 4.66 -0.02 8.83
C ASP A 251 6.17 0.10 9.00
N LYS A 252 6.95 0.16 7.90
CA LYS A 252 8.37 0.53 7.96
C LYS A 252 8.59 1.92 8.56
N LEU A 253 7.82 2.91 8.12
CA LEU A 253 7.93 4.27 8.65
C LEU A 253 7.52 4.36 10.13
N LYS A 254 6.53 3.59 10.60
CA LYS A 254 6.21 3.45 12.03
C LYS A 254 7.39 2.87 12.82
N GLN A 255 8.14 1.92 12.26
CA GLN A 255 9.31 1.35 12.91
C GLN A 255 10.43 2.39 13.03
N SER A 256 10.85 3.03 11.93
CA SER A 256 11.91 4.05 11.96
C SER A 256 11.55 5.27 12.82
N LEU A 257 10.26 5.64 12.88
CA LEU A 257 9.79 6.71 13.76
C LEU A 257 9.92 6.33 15.25
N ARG A 258 9.69 5.05 15.63
CA ARG A 258 10.00 4.56 16.98
C ARG A 258 11.50 4.50 17.26
N GLU A 259 12.30 4.07 16.29
CA GLU A 259 13.76 3.98 16.42
C GLU A 259 14.35 5.38 16.72
N VAL A 260 13.92 6.43 16.01
CA VAL A 260 14.33 7.81 16.28
C VAL A 260 13.72 8.39 17.57
N GLU A 261 12.51 7.99 17.97
CA GLU A 261 11.95 8.38 19.29
C GLU A 261 12.79 7.77 20.44
N ILE A 262 13.24 6.52 20.32
CA ILE A 262 14.16 5.87 21.28
C ILE A 262 15.56 6.51 21.27
N GLU A 263 16.13 6.84 20.09
CA GLU A 263 17.39 7.57 20.00
C GLU A 263 17.31 8.94 20.68
N LYS A 264 16.21 9.68 20.45
CA LYS A 264 15.95 10.97 21.10
C LYS A 264 15.86 10.83 22.62
N GLU A 265 15.11 9.85 23.13
CA GLU A 265 15.02 9.59 24.57
C GLU A 265 16.38 9.22 25.17
N SER A 266 17.21 8.45 24.44
CA SER A 266 18.58 8.14 24.86
C SER A 266 19.50 9.36 24.88
N ILE A 267 19.38 10.29 23.93
CA ILE A 267 20.16 11.53 23.89
C ILE A 267 19.71 12.47 25.02
N GLN A 268 18.40 12.59 25.28
CA GLN A 268 17.87 13.39 26.38
C GLN A 268 18.34 12.86 27.74
N ALA A 269 18.20 11.55 28.00
CA ALA A 269 18.65 10.94 29.25
C ALA A 269 20.15 11.15 29.52
N LYS A 270 20.99 11.15 28.47
CA LYS A 270 22.42 11.50 28.59
C LYS A 270 22.64 12.97 28.91
N LEU A 271 21.82 13.88 28.35
CA LEU A 271 21.89 15.31 28.63
C LEU A 271 21.53 15.60 30.10
N ASP A 272 20.49 14.91 30.59
CA ASP A 272 20.01 15.01 31.97
C ASP A 272 21.04 14.44 32.94
N GLU A 273 21.55 13.22 32.71
CA GLU A 273 22.63 12.61 33.51
C GLU A 273 23.91 13.47 33.53
N LEU A 274 24.29 14.07 32.39
CA LEU A 274 25.45 14.95 32.30
C LEU A 274 25.28 16.24 33.13
N THR A 275 24.05 16.72 33.25
CA THR A 275 23.67 17.91 34.03
C THR A 275 23.65 17.59 35.53
N ASP A 276 22.91 16.57 35.95
CA ASP A 276 22.88 16.08 37.35
C ASP A 276 24.29 15.76 37.87
N SER A 277 25.11 15.13 37.03
CA SER A 277 26.50 14.79 37.34
C SER A 277 27.41 16.02 37.46
N MET A 278 27.08 17.14 36.81
CA MET A 278 27.79 18.41 36.98
C MET A 278 27.34 19.12 38.27
N ASP A 279 26.04 19.28 38.45
CA ASP A 279 25.46 20.02 39.57
C ASP A 279 25.79 19.35 40.90
N LYS A 280 25.69 18.01 41.00
CA LYS A 280 26.10 17.26 42.19
C LYS A 280 27.57 17.51 42.58
N LYS A 281 28.48 17.63 41.61
CA LYS A 281 29.90 17.93 41.88
C LYS A 281 30.12 19.38 42.31
N LEU A 282 29.23 20.29 41.89
CA LEU A 282 29.23 21.69 42.31
C LEU A 282 28.73 21.79 43.77
N ASP A 283 27.64 21.08 44.09
CA ASP A 283 27.06 20.89 45.41
C ASP A 283 28.05 20.30 46.43
N GLU A 284 28.76 19.23 46.06
CA GLU A 284 29.80 18.60 46.88
C GLU A 284 30.96 19.58 47.18
N LYS A 285 31.32 20.45 46.23
CA LYS A 285 32.36 21.47 46.44
C LYS A 285 31.88 22.68 47.23
N GLN A 286 30.63 23.08 47.07
CA GLN A 286 30.04 24.12 47.92
C GLN A 286 30.00 23.65 49.39
N LYS A 287 29.62 22.39 49.64
CA LYS A 287 29.64 21.79 50.99
C LYS A 287 31.04 21.72 51.60
N GLU A 288 32.10 21.54 50.81
CA GLU A 288 33.49 21.70 51.30
C GLU A 288 33.80 23.14 51.76
N VAL A 289 33.35 24.14 51.02
CA VAL A 289 33.53 25.57 51.38
C VAL A 289 32.70 25.94 52.60
N ASP A 290 31.45 25.51 52.68
CA ASP A 290 30.55 25.81 53.81
C ASP A 290 31.08 25.19 55.12
N GLN A 291 31.67 23.99 55.06
CA GLN A 291 32.36 23.38 56.22
C GLN A 291 33.63 24.12 56.65
N LEU A 292 34.36 24.74 55.71
CA LEU A 292 35.53 25.55 56.04
C LEU A 292 35.10 26.90 56.63
N ARG A 293 34.05 27.53 56.10
CA ARG A 293 33.44 28.75 56.65
C ARG A 293 32.95 28.54 58.08
N LEU A 294 32.26 27.42 58.37
CA LEU A 294 31.85 27.08 59.74
C LEU A 294 33.04 26.98 60.71
N LYS A 295 34.15 26.36 60.29
CA LYS A 295 35.39 26.29 61.09
C LYS A 295 36.08 27.64 61.27
N LEU A 296 35.98 28.53 60.28
CA LEU A 296 36.47 29.90 60.38
C LEU A 296 35.66 30.69 61.42
N ASP A 297 34.33 30.57 61.40
CA ASP A 297 33.43 31.20 62.38
C ASP A 297 33.69 30.67 63.81
N GLU A 298 33.92 29.36 63.97
CA GLU A 298 34.34 28.74 65.25
C GLU A 298 35.70 29.27 65.73
N ALA A 299 36.69 29.39 64.83
CA ALA A 299 38.02 29.91 65.15
C ALA A 299 37.97 31.39 65.56
N GLN A 300 37.24 32.23 64.82
CA GLN A 300 37.04 33.64 65.15
C GLN A 300 36.22 33.80 66.45
N THR A 301 35.19 32.98 66.67
CA THR A 301 34.42 32.99 67.92
C THR A 301 35.29 32.65 69.13
N THR A 302 36.18 31.66 69.02
CA THR A 302 37.10 31.30 70.10
C THR A 302 38.25 32.31 70.27
N MET A 303 38.64 33.04 69.23
CA MET A 303 39.64 34.14 69.33
C MET A 303 39.03 35.36 70.03
N ASN A 304 37.82 35.77 69.66
CA ASN A 304 37.07 36.84 70.32
C ASN A 304 36.84 36.55 71.82
N GLN A 305 36.79 35.26 72.21
CA GLN A 305 36.70 34.84 73.61
C GLN A 305 38.05 34.93 74.36
N THR A 306 39.18 34.57 73.73
CA THR A 306 40.51 34.70 74.34
C THR A 306 40.95 36.15 74.44
N GLU A 307 40.71 36.99 73.43
CA GLU A 307 40.90 38.44 73.49
C GLU A 307 40.12 39.08 74.64
N LYS A 308 38.84 38.71 74.80
CA LYS A 308 37.98 39.19 75.90
C LYS A 308 38.48 38.73 77.28
N ALA A 309 39.09 37.54 77.38
CA ALA A 309 39.73 37.08 78.61
C ALA A 309 41.00 37.91 78.93
N VAL A 310 41.86 38.18 77.94
CA VAL A 310 43.03 39.05 78.09
C VAL A 310 42.62 40.45 78.56
N ALA A 311 41.63 41.07 77.93
CA ALA A 311 41.11 42.38 78.35
C ALA A 311 40.53 42.37 79.78
N GLY A 312 39.91 41.27 80.20
CA GLY A 312 39.41 41.07 81.57
C GLY A 312 40.51 40.89 82.62
N LEU A 313 41.67 40.33 82.25
CA LEU A 313 42.84 40.23 83.12
C LEU A 313 43.62 41.54 83.21
N GLN A 314 43.79 42.24 82.07
CA GLN A 314 44.50 43.52 81.98
C GLN A 314 43.80 44.68 82.72
N SER A 315 42.47 44.63 82.85
CA SER A 315 41.67 45.69 83.50
C SER A 315 41.59 45.58 85.04
N ASN A 316 42.43 44.74 85.66
CA ASN A 316 42.32 44.35 87.08
C ASN A 316 43.65 44.61 87.82
N GLU A 317 43.86 45.86 88.25
CA GLU A 317 45.14 46.52 88.59
C GLU A 317 46.07 45.85 89.63
N ASN A 318 45.60 44.85 90.39
CA ASN A 318 46.47 44.13 91.33
C ASN A 318 47.45 43.23 90.57
N THR A 319 48.66 43.71 90.30
CA THR A 319 49.72 43.00 89.58
C THR A 319 50.33 41.86 90.41
N SER A 320 50.64 40.77 89.75
CA SER A 320 51.40 39.64 90.28
C SER A 320 51.89 38.79 89.11
N ASP A 321 53.13 38.33 89.12
CA ASP A 321 53.80 37.65 88.00
C ASP A 321 53.00 36.48 87.39
N SER A 322 52.13 35.84 88.19
CA SER A 322 51.21 34.80 87.72
C SER A 322 50.19 35.28 86.68
N LYS A 323 49.70 36.52 86.79
CA LYS A 323 48.78 37.14 85.81
C LYS A 323 49.51 37.47 84.51
N ASP A 324 50.71 38.01 84.61
CA ASP A 324 51.49 38.41 83.42
C ASP A 324 51.87 37.18 82.60
N LYS A 325 52.12 36.03 83.27
CA LYS A 325 52.24 34.74 82.60
C LYS A 325 50.92 34.25 81.98
N GLU A 326 49.80 34.31 82.69
CA GLU A 326 48.48 33.91 82.13
C GLU A 326 48.09 34.77 80.90
N ILE A 327 48.40 36.07 80.94
CA ILE A 327 48.25 36.98 79.81
C ILE A 327 49.19 36.59 78.66
N ALA A 328 50.46 36.25 78.94
CA ALA A 328 51.40 35.80 77.91
C ALA A 328 50.95 34.49 77.22
N ASP A 329 50.52 33.50 78.01
CA ASP A 329 50.01 32.21 77.51
C ASP A 329 48.73 32.42 76.66
N LEU A 330 47.84 33.34 77.04
CA LEU A 330 46.66 33.72 76.26
C LEU A 330 47.00 34.53 75.00
N VAL A 331 47.99 35.42 75.04
CA VAL A 331 48.46 36.19 73.87
C VAL A 331 49.13 35.28 72.85
N GLN A 332 49.91 34.29 73.28
CA GLN A 332 50.41 33.23 72.40
C GLN A 332 49.23 32.51 71.72
N LYS A 333 48.20 32.13 72.49
CA LYS A 333 47.02 31.44 71.96
C LYS A 333 46.23 32.26 70.94
N ILE A 334 46.10 33.58 71.13
CA ILE A 334 45.51 34.51 70.14
C ILE A 334 46.37 34.54 68.86
N GLY A 335 47.69 34.50 68.97
CA GLY A 335 48.60 34.37 67.83
C GLY A 335 48.42 33.06 67.06
N GLU A 336 48.32 31.93 67.76
CA GLU A 336 48.04 30.61 67.18
C GLU A 336 46.65 30.58 66.49
N GLN A 337 45.63 31.16 67.12
CA GLN A 337 44.29 31.31 66.54
C GLN A 337 44.30 32.21 65.29
N SER A 338 45.05 33.32 65.31
CA SER A 338 45.22 34.20 64.14
C SER A 338 45.87 33.49 62.95
N ILE A 339 46.88 32.64 63.19
CA ILE A 339 47.52 31.82 62.15
C ILE A 339 46.52 30.79 61.59
N LEU A 340 45.73 30.14 62.44
CA LEU A 340 44.68 29.21 62.02
C LEU A 340 43.59 29.91 61.18
N ILE A 341 43.13 31.08 61.61
CA ILE A 341 42.15 31.91 60.88
C ILE A 341 42.70 32.30 59.51
N ALA A 342 43.93 32.82 59.43
CA ALA A 342 44.56 33.17 58.17
C ALA A 342 44.73 31.96 57.23
N THR A 343 45.03 30.79 57.78
CA THR A 343 45.14 29.53 57.02
C THR A 343 43.77 29.11 56.46
N LEU A 344 42.73 29.07 57.30
CA LEU A 344 41.36 28.73 56.89
C LEU A 344 40.81 29.73 55.85
N GLN A 345 41.07 31.02 56.02
CA GLN A 345 40.69 32.05 55.05
C GLN A 345 41.35 31.81 53.67
N ASN A 346 42.63 31.41 53.66
CA ASN A 346 43.37 31.14 52.45
C ASN A 346 42.92 29.82 51.78
N ASP A 347 42.61 28.79 52.57
CA ASP A 347 42.01 27.53 52.08
C ASP A 347 40.63 27.79 51.46
N ILE A 348 39.78 28.60 52.10
CA ILE A 348 38.47 29.02 51.56
C ILE A 348 38.67 29.74 50.22
N ASN A 349 39.51 30.76 50.16
CA ASN A 349 39.79 31.51 48.93
C ASN A 349 40.29 30.57 47.81
N THR A 350 41.21 29.65 48.12
CA THR A 350 41.76 28.68 47.16
C THR A 350 40.70 27.69 46.67
N LYS A 351 39.76 27.29 47.55
CA LYS A 351 38.62 26.42 47.20
C LYS A 351 37.57 27.16 46.37
N GLU A 352 37.27 28.42 46.68
CA GLU A 352 36.35 29.25 45.92
C GLU A 352 36.91 29.58 44.52
N GLU A 353 38.22 29.89 44.42
CA GLU A 353 38.93 29.96 43.14
C GLU A 353 38.87 28.64 42.37
N ALA A 354 39.03 27.50 43.04
CA ALA A 354 38.95 26.18 42.40
C ALA A 354 37.51 25.86 41.93
N ILE A 355 36.47 26.26 42.68
CA ILE A 355 35.08 26.21 42.24
C ILE A 355 34.90 27.08 41.00
N GLN A 356 35.36 28.32 41.00
CA GLN A 356 35.15 29.24 39.87
C GLN A 356 35.96 28.83 38.63
N LYS A 357 37.20 28.34 38.79
CA LYS A 357 37.98 27.69 37.72
C LYS A 357 37.29 26.41 37.21
N THR A 358 36.62 25.65 38.08
CA THR A 358 35.80 24.50 37.66
C THR A 358 34.57 24.97 36.86
N LYS A 359 33.87 25.99 37.34
CA LYS A 359 32.65 26.58 36.78
C LYS A 359 32.88 27.30 35.44
N ASN A 360 34.12 27.71 35.17
CA ASN A 360 34.53 28.30 33.88
C ASN A 360 35.22 27.27 32.96
N GLY A 361 36.23 26.54 33.47
CA GLY A 361 37.06 25.63 32.66
C GLY A 361 36.42 24.29 32.33
N LYS A 362 35.50 23.78 33.17
CA LYS A 362 34.64 22.65 32.75
C LYS A 362 33.50 23.13 31.88
N LYS A 363 33.08 24.39 31.99
CA LYS A 363 31.99 24.94 31.17
C LYS A 363 32.35 24.92 29.68
N GLU A 364 33.57 25.26 29.27
CA GLU A 364 33.94 25.16 27.84
C GLU A 364 33.82 23.73 27.27
N ASN A 365 34.21 22.70 28.03
CA ASN A 365 34.08 21.30 27.60
C ASN A 365 32.66 20.72 27.78
N HIS A 366 31.93 21.09 28.84
CA HIS A 366 30.53 20.69 29.01
C HIS A 366 29.64 21.40 27.98
N ASP A 367 29.77 22.72 27.79
CA ASP A 367 29.04 23.48 26.77
C ASP A 367 29.33 22.91 25.37
N SER A 368 30.57 22.49 25.07
CA SER A 368 30.89 21.79 23.81
C SER A 368 30.07 20.49 23.66
N ASN A 369 30.09 19.60 24.66
CA ASN A 369 29.34 18.34 24.63
C ASN A 369 27.81 18.54 24.67
N VAL A 370 27.34 19.52 25.43
CA VAL A 370 25.92 19.90 25.54
C VAL A 370 25.44 20.51 24.23
N VAL A 371 26.23 21.37 23.57
CA VAL A 371 25.91 21.92 22.24
C VAL A 371 25.97 20.83 21.18
N GLN A 372 26.87 19.84 21.27
CA GLN A 372 26.84 18.67 20.38
C GLN A 372 25.55 17.87 20.58
N LEU A 373 25.21 17.45 21.80
CA LEU A 373 23.99 16.70 22.11
C LEU A 373 22.71 17.50 21.78
N GLN A 374 22.70 18.82 21.97
CA GLN A 374 21.59 19.70 21.58
C GLN A 374 21.46 19.80 20.06
N ASN A 375 22.57 19.83 19.30
CA ASN A 375 22.53 19.81 17.84
C ASN A 375 22.08 18.44 17.32
N GLU A 376 22.54 17.33 17.90
CA GLU A 376 22.06 15.98 17.59
C GLU A 376 20.56 15.84 17.90
N LEU A 377 20.11 16.29 19.07
CA LEU A 377 18.70 16.28 19.48
C LEU A 377 17.85 17.20 18.59
N LYS A 378 18.39 18.33 18.12
CA LYS A 378 17.73 19.18 17.11
C LYS A 378 17.58 18.44 15.78
N ILE A 379 18.65 17.85 15.25
CA ILE A 379 18.63 17.06 14.01
C ILE A 379 17.61 15.91 14.14
N LYS A 380 17.59 15.19 15.26
CA LYS A 380 16.63 14.10 15.52
C LYS A 380 15.19 14.58 15.62
N ASN A 381 14.94 15.79 16.12
CA ASN A 381 13.60 16.41 16.04
C ASN A 381 13.21 16.79 14.60
N GLU A 382 14.15 17.32 13.79
CA GLU A 382 13.92 17.65 12.39
C GLU A 382 13.66 16.39 11.53
N GLU A 383 14.39 15.29 11.78
CA GLU A 383 14.12 13.95 11.24
C GLU A 383 12.72 13.44 11.64
N LEU A 384 12.35 13.56 12.92
CA LEU A 384 11.03 13.16 13.42
C LEU A 384 9.90 13.92 12.74
N ASP A 385 10.02 15.23 12.59
CA ASP A 385 9.00 16.05 11.93
C ASP A 385 8.96 15.82 10.40
N ALA A 386 10.07 15.44 9.77
CA ALA A 386 10.07 14.96 8.39
C ALA A 386 9.31 13.62 8.25
N MET A 387 9.61 12.63 9.10
CA MET A 387 8.90 11.35 9.11
C MET A 387 7.42 11.50 9.47
N ARG A 388 7.05 12.42 10.36
CA ARG A 388 5.64 12.73 10.69
C ARG A 388 4.89 13.33 9.49
N LYS A 389 5.55 14.17 8.67
CA LYS A 389 4.99 14.70 7.40
C LYS A 389 4.84 13.60 6.33
N GLU A 390 5.82 12.70 6.20
CA GLU A 390 5.69 11.54 5.30
C GLU A 390 4.55 10.62 5.75
N LYS A 391 4.44 10.32 7.05
CA LYS A 391 3.37 9.50 7.63
C LYS A 391 1.97 10.07 7.35
N ALA A 392 1.79 11.39 7.50
CA ALA A 392 0.54 12.06 7.15
C ALA A 392 0.24 11.97 5.64
N THR A 393 1.26 12.07 4.78
CA THR A 393 1.13 11.91 3.33
C THR A 393 0.72 10.48 2.95
N ILE A 394 1.39 9.47 3.51
CA ILE A 394 1.06 8.04 3.34
C ILE A 394 -0.37 7.73 3.82
N GLN A 395 -0.80 8.30 4.94
CA GLN A 395 -2.19 8.15 5.43
C GLN A 395 -3.21 8.78 4.48
N SER A 396 -2.89 9.92 3.85
CA SER A 396 -3.74 10.53 2.81
C SER A 396 -3.81 9.66 1.55
N ASN A 397 -2.67 9.12 1.10
CA ASN A 397 -2.60 8.19 -0.03
C ASN A 397 -3.45 6.94 0.22
N LEU A 398 -3.29 6.29 1.38
CA LEU A 398 -4.04 5.09 1.77
C LEU A 398 -5.56 5.35 1.78
N LYS A 399 -6.00 6.49 2.34
CA LYS A 399 -7.41 6.88 2.36
C LYS A 399 -7.98 7.13 0.97
N THR A 400 -7.17 7.70 0.07
CA THR A 400 -7.57 7.89 -1.35
C THR A 400 -7.71 6.55 -2.05
N LEU A 401 -6.73 5.65 -1.89
CA LEU A 401 -6.75 4.29 -2.44
C LEU A 401 -7.91 3.45 -1.90
N GLU A 402 -8.27 3.63 -0.63
CA GLU A 402 -9.45 3.03 0.00
C GLU A 402 -10.75 3.55 -0.67
N THR A 403 -10.87 4.85 -0.94
CA THR A 403 -12.05 5.38 -1.66
C THR A 403 -12.13 4.90 -3.12
N ASP A 404 -11.00 4.74 -3.81
CA ASP A 404 -10.95 4.18 -5.16
C ASP A 404 -11.31 2.69 -5.17
N PHE A 405 -10.76 1.91 -4.22
CA PHE A 405 -11.07 0.49 -4.05
C PHE A 405 -12.56 0.28 -3.79
N ASN A 406 -13.15 1.00 -2.83
CA ASN A 406 -14.59 0.95 -2.55
C ASN A 406 -15.44 1.35 -3.78
N THR A 407 -15.01 2.35 -4.55
CA THR A 407 -15.69 2.78 -5.78
C THR A 407 -15.66 1.69 -6.86
N ILE A 408 -14.53 0.99 -7.02
CA ILE A 408 -14.37 -0.08 -8.01
C ILE A 408 -15.06 -1.38 -7.55
N GLN A 409 -15.04 -1.70 -6.24
CA GLN A 409 -15.80 -2.81 -5.67
C GLN A 409 -17.32 -2.63 -5.89
N LYS A 410 -17.83 -1.39 -5.71
CA LYS A 410 -19.21 -1.04 -6.05
C LYS A 410 -19.52 -1.27 -7.53
N ARG A 411 -18.69 -0.74 -8.45
CA ARG A 411 -18.83 -0.97 -9.91
C ARG A 411 -18.75 -2.46 -10.28
N HIS A 412 -17.91 -3.23 -9.60
CA HIS A 412 -17.80 -4.67 -9.83
C HIS A 412 -19.06 -5.41 -9.40
N THR A 413 -19.65 -5.03 -8.25
CA THR A 413 -20.95 -5.54 -7.79
C THR A 413 -22.07 -5.21 -8.78
N GLU A 414 -22.12 -3.97 -9.28
CA GLU A 414 -23.06 -3.53 -10.32
C GLU A 414 -22.89 -4.32 -11.62
N THR A 415 -21.65 -4.63 -12.00
CA THR A 415 -21.34 -5.48 -13.18
C THR A 415 -21.78 -6.93 -12.98
N ILE A 416 -21.61 -7.49 -11.77
CA ILE A 416 -22.08 -8.84 -11.43
C ILE A 416 -23.61 -8.92 -11.53
N GLN A 417 -24.32 -7.94 -10.96
CA GLN A 417 -25.79 -7.86 -11.04
C GLN A 417 -26.27 -7.79 -12.50
N GLN A 418 -25.61 -6.99 -13.35
CA GLN A 418 -25.90 -6.96 -14.78
C GLN A 418 -25.66 -8.30 -15.47
N MET A 419 -24.56 -9.01 -15.15
CA MET A 419 -24.30 -10.36 -15.69
C MET A 419 -25.34 -11.39 -15.23
N GLU A 420 -25.84 -11.29 -13.99
CA GLU A 420 -26.91 -12.13 -13.47
C GLU A 420 -28.25 -11.83 -14.15
N GLU A 421 -28.59 -10.56 -14.40
CA GLU A 421 -29.73 -10.17 -15.23
C GLU A 421 -29.63 -10.74 -16.66
N TYR A 422 -28.48 -10.60 -17.31
CA TYR A 422 -28.26 -11.14 -18.65
C TYR A 422 -28.36 -12.68 -18.67
N LYS A 423 -27.83 -13.35 -17.65
CA LYS A 423 -27.98 -14.80 -17.48
C LYS A 423 -29.46 -15.20 -17.32
N LEU A 424 -30.23 -14.47 -16.50
CA LEU A 424 -31.66 -14.73 -16.30
C LEU A 424 -32.47 -14.50 -17.59
N LYS A 425 -32.18 -13.43 -18.33
CA LYS A 425 -32.75 -13.15 -19.66
C LYS A 425 -32.44 -14.30 -20.64
N TYR A 426 -31.18 -14.74 -20.70
CA TYR A 426 -30.76 -15.86 -21.55
C TYR A 426 -31.38 -17.21 -21.14
N GLU A 427 -31.49 -17.51 -19.85
CA GLU A 427 -32.18 -18.72 -19.37
C GLU A 427 -33.67 -18.70 -19.75
N ASN A 428 -34.32 -17.54 -19.72
CA ASN A 428 -35.72 -17.40 -20.12
C ASN A 428 -35.91 -17.48 -21.65
N GLU A 429 -35.02 -16.91 -22.46
CA GLU A 429 -35.00 -17.15 -23.91
C GLU A 429 -34.69 -18.62 -24.24
N SER A 430 -33.81 -19.28 -23.48
CA SER A 430 -33.51 -20.71 -23.64
C SER A 430 -34.74 -21.59 -23.34
N LYS A 431 -35.52 -21.26 -22.29
CA LYS A 431 -36.82 -21.93 -22.01
C LYS A 431 -37.81 -21.69 -23.15
N LYS A 432 -38.00 -20.44 -23.57
CA LYS A 432 -38.89 -20.08 -24.69
C LYS A 432 -38.51 -20.77 -26.00
N ASN A 433 -37.21 -20.90 -26.29
CA ASN A 433 -36.73 -21.64 -27.46
C ASN A 433 -36.94 -23.15 -27.33
N LYS A 434 -36.87 -23.72 -26.11
CA LYS A 434 -37.23 -25.13 -25.87
C LYS A 434 -38.74 -25.38 -26.00
N GLU A 435 -39.58 -24.45 -25.56
CA GLU A 435 -41.04 -24.49 -25.75
C GLU A 435 -41.41 -24.37 -27.24
N LEU A 436 -40.79 -23.44 -27.97
CA LEU A 436 -40.92 -23.34 -29.42
C LEU A 436 -40.47 -24.62 -30.12
N GLN A 437 -39.32 -25.20 -29.75
CA GLN A 437 -38.88 -26.50 -30.28
C GLN A 437 -39.78 -27.68 -29.87
N ALA A 438 -40.49 -27.60 -28.73
CA ALA A 438 -41.46 -28.62 -28.33
C ALA A 438 -42.72 -28.55 -29.22
N ASN A 439 -43.25 -27.35 -29.47
CA ASN A 439 -44.35 -27.13 -30.41
C ASN A 439 -43.97 -27.50 -31.85
N ASP A 440 -42.74 -27.19 -32.26
CA ASP A 440 -42.19 -27.52 -33.57
C ASP A 440 -41.95 -29.04 -33.73
N LYS A 441 -41.64 -29.75 -32.63
CA LYS A 441 -41.59 -31.23 -32.58
C LYS A 441 -42.97 -31.87 -32.59
N ALA A 442 -43.95 -31.33 -31.86
CA ALA A 442 -45.35 -31.78 -31.93
C ALA A 442 -45.92 -31.61 -33.35
N SER A 443 -45.58 -30.49 -34.02
CA SER A 443 -45.92 -30.25 -35.43
C SER A 443 -45.19 -31.17 -36.41
N LYS A 444 -44.18 -31.93 -35.98
CA LYS A 444 -43.38 -32.87 -36.79
C LYS A 444 -43.64 -34.34 -36.45
N SER A 445 -44.20 -34.68 -35.29
CA SER A 445 -44.54 -36.08 -34.93
C SER A 445 -45.61 -36.69 -35.84
N ASP A 446 -46.57 -35.89 -36.30
CA ASP A 446 -47.60 -36.32 -37.26
C ASP A 446 -47.03 -36.66 -38.66
N VAL A 447 -45.82 -36.18 -38.96
CA VAL A 447 -45.08 -36.51 -40.19
C VAL A 447 -44.06 -37.64 -39.94
N SER A 448 -43.42 -37.67 -38.76
CA SER A 448 -42.35 -38.64 -38.43
C SER A 448 -42.87 -40.08 -38.31
N THR A 449 -44.06 -40.28 -37.74
CA THR A 449 -44.66 -41.61 -37.52
C THR A 449 -44.83 -42.44 -38.80
N LYS A 450 -44.99 -41.77 -39.96
CA LYS A 450 -45.03 -42.43 -41.29
C LYS A 450 -43.66 -42.87 -41.82
N ASN A 451 -42.57 -42.23 -41.41
CA ASN A 451 -41.21 -42.59 -41.85
C ASN A 451 -40.57 -43.64 -40.92
N GLU A 452 -40.92 -43.61 -39.63
CA GLU A 452 -40.33 -44.49 -38.61
C GLU A 452 -40.64 -45.97 -38.84
N GLN A 453 -41.86 -46.31 -39.29
CA GLN A 453 -42.20 -47.67 -39.74
C GLN A 453 -41.32 -48.16 -40.92
N LYS A 454 -40.95 -47.26 -41.84
CA LYS A 454 -40.18 -47.60 -43.04
C LYS A 454 -38.69 -47.81 -42.73
N LEU A 455 -38.14 -47.03 -41.80
CA LEU A 455 -36.78 -47.22 -41.30
C LEU A 455 -36.64 -48.50 -40.47
N LYS A 456 -37.64 -48.86 -39.66
CA LYS A 456 -37.60 -50.07 -38.84
C LYS A 456 -37.39 -51.34 -39.68
N SER A 457 -38.10 -51.47 -40.81
CA SER A 457 -37.91 -52.57 -41.77
C SER A 457 -36.54 -52.61 -42.45
N GLN A 458 -35.77 -51.51 -42.47
CA GLN A 458 -34.40 -51.52 -42.98
C GLN A 458 -33.37 -51.89 -41.90
N VAL A 459 -33.61 -51.50 -40.64
CA VAL A 459 -32.75 -51.87 -39.51
C VAL A 459 -32.79 -53.38 -39.24
N GLU A 460 -33.98 -53.99 -39.31
CA GLU A 460 -34.14 -55.45 -39.12
C GLU A 460 -33.36 -56.26 -40.18
N GLY A 461 -33.25 -55.77 -41.41
CA GLY A 461 -32.41 -56.37 -42.45
C GLY A 461 -30.90 -56.28 -42.14
N LEU A 462 -30.43 -55.10 -41.74
CA LEU A 462 -29.01 -54.87 -41.40
C LEU A 462 -28.56 -55.62 -40.14
N GLN A 463 -29.47 -55.90 -39.20
CA GLN A 463 -29.15 -56.71 -38.01
C GLN A 463 -28.82 -58.17 -38.33
N LEU A 464 -29.41 -58.75 -39.38
CA LEU A 464 -29.09 -60.11 -39.85
C LEU A 464 -27.70 -60.14 -40.52
N GLU A 465 -27.36 -59.12 -41.30
CA GLU A 465 -26.04 -58.98 -41.93
C GLU A 465 -24.92 -58.83 -40.88
N ILE A 466 -25.17 -58.02 -39.83
CA ILE A 466 -24.26 -57.88 -38.68
C ILE A 466 -24.07 -59.20 -37.92
N GLN A 467 -25.11 -60.06 -37.79
CA GLN A 467 -24.93 -61.39 -37.20
C GLN A 467 -24.02 -62.28 -38.04
N SER A 468 -24.16 -62.27 -39.37
CA SER A 468 -23.29 -63.03 -40.28
C SER A 468 -21.82 -62.63 -40.14
N LEU A 469 -21.53 -61.33 -40.18
CA LEU A 469 -20.16 -60.80 -40.03
C LEU A 469 -19.56 -61.10 -38.63
N LYS A 470 -20.40 -61.12 -37.59
CA LYS A 470 -19.96 -61.44 -36.22
C LYS A 470 -19.49 -62.89 -36.07
N GLN A 471 -20.08 -63.82 -36.84
CA GLN A 471 -19.62 -65.21 -36.89
C GLN A 471 -18.27 -65.34 -37.60
N GLU A 472 -18.05 -64.61 -38.70
CA GLU A 472 -16.77 -64.62 -39.42
C GLU A 472 -15.61 -64.07 -38.56
N VAL A 473 -15.86 -63.02 -37.78
CA VAL A 473 -14.88 -62.45 -36.83
C VAL A 473 -14.54 -63.43 -35.71
N GLN A 474 -15.50 -64.25 -35.24
CA GLN A 474 -15.22 -65.28 -34.24
C GLN A 474 -14.30 -66.37 -34.80
N ASN A 475 -14.55 -66.86 -36.02
CA ASN A 475 -13.70 -67.87 -36.67
C ASN A 475 -12.24 -67.37 -36.82
N LYS A 476 -12.05 -66.12 -37.25
CA LYS A 476 -10.70 -65.49 -37.39
C LYS A 476 -10.02 -65.19 -36.05
N LYS A 477 -10.75 -65.19 -34.93
CA LYS A 477 -10.18 -65.08 -33.58
C LYS A 477 -9.52 -66.41 -33.15
N GLU A 478 -10.11 -67.53 -33.54
CA GLU A 478 -9.61 -68.87 -33.20
C GLU A 478 -8.33 -69.23 -34.00
N GLU A 479 -8.20 -68.73 -35.24
CA GLU A 479 -6.93 -68.72 -35.99
C GLU A 479 -5.83 -67.87 -35.31
N LEU A 480 -6.21 -66.83 -34.56
CA LEU A 480 -5.26 -65.90 -33.93
C LEU A 480 -4.70 -66.45 -32.60
N GLU A 481 -5.51 -67.19 -31.84
CA GLU A 481 -5.07 -67.80 -30.57
C GLU A 481 -4.09 -68.97 -30.82
N THR A 482 -4.26 -69.75 -31.89
CA THR A 482 -3.32 -70.83 -32.27
C THR A 482 -1.95 -70.31 -32.73
N ILE A 483 -1.89 -69.13 -33.36
CA ILE A 483 -0.63 -68.43 -33.68
C ILE A 483 0.10 -67.97 -32.40
N LYS A 484 -0.65 -67.72 -31.33
CA LYS A 484 -0.15 -67.20 -30.04
C LYS A 484 0.53 -68.31 -29.23
N GLU A 485 -0.06 -69.50 -29.16
CA GLU A 485 0.54 -70.68 -28.51
C GLU A 485 1.88 -71.07 -29.16
N ALA A 486 2.00 -70.93 -30.48
CA ALA A 486 3.27 -71.14 -31.20
C ALA A 486 4.36 -70.11 -30.85
N LYS A 487 3.98 -68.89 -30.44
CA LYS A 487 4.91 -67.84 -30.01
C LYS A 487 5.49 -68.16 -28.63
N ASP A 488 4.66 -68.54 -27.67
CA ASP A 488 5.10 -68.71 -26.28
C ASP A 488 6.04 -69.93 -26.13
N GLN A 489 5.87 -70.97 -26.96
CA GLN A 489 6.85 -72.07 -27.08
C GLN A 489 8.24 -71.64 -27.58
N SER A 490 8.35 -70.52 -28.29
CA SER A 490 9.64 -69.95 -28.73
C SER A 490 10.28 -69.06 -27.67
N LEU A 491 9.49 -68.50 -26.74
CA LEU A 491 9.99 -67.63 -25.68
C LEU A 491 10.76 -68.44 -24.62
N ASN A 492 10.20 -69.56 -24.16
CA ASN A 492 10.78 -70.39 -23.09
C ASN A 492 12.18 -70.94 -23.45
N ARG A 493 12.46 -71.17 -24.75
CA ARG A 493 13.77 -71.64 -25.22
C ARG A 493 14.86 -70.57 -25.14
N LEU A 494 14.50 -69.28 -25.11
CA LEU A 494 15.45 -68.18 -24.99
C LEU A 494 15.89 -67.94 -23.54
N GLU A 495 15.07 -68.36 -22.58
CA GLU A 495 15.29 -68.15 -21.14
C GLU A 495 16.28 -69.18 -20.56
N GLU A 496 16.27 -70.42 -21.06
CA GLU A 496 17.24 -71.47 -20.71
C GLU A 496 18.68 -71.13 -21.15
N ASP A 497 18.86 -70.54 -22.34
CA ASP A 497 20.17 -70.08 -22.84
C ASP A 497 20.74 -68.91 -22.00
N MET A 498 19.87 -68.02 -21.49
CA MET A 498 20.28 -66.88 -20.67
C MET A 498 20.86 -67.32 -19.32
N ILE A 499 20.21 -68.28 -18.65
CA ILE A 499 20.71 -68.88 -17.40
C ILE A 499 22.06 -69.59 -17.62
N THR A 500 22.22 -70.22 -18.79
CA THR A 500 23.46 -70.94 -19.18
C THR A 500 24.65 -70.01 -19.43
N MET A 501 24.43 -68.76 -19.83
CA MET A 501 25.48 -67.74 -19.86
C MET A 501 25.85 -67.23 -18.46
N GLN A 502 24.87 -67.00 -17.59
CA GLN A 502 25.09 -66.33 -16.31
C GLN A 502 26.02 -67.14 -15.37
N MET A 503 25.92 -68.47 -15.38
CA MET A 503 26.84 -69.35 -14.63
C MET A 503 28.30 -69.38 -15.14
N LYS A 504 28.59 -68.88 -16.34
CA LYS A 504 29.98 -68.74 -16.83
C LYS A 504 30.66 -67.48 -16.33
N SER A 505 29.90 -66.47 -15.89
CA SER A 505 30.45 -65.18 -15.43
C SER A 505 30.95 -65.18 -13.98
N SER A 506 30.53 -66.13 -13.13
CA SER A 506 30.99 -66.19 -11.74
C SER A 506 32.32 -66.92 -11.58
N LYS A 507 32.76 -67.69 -12.57
CA LYS A 507 33.91 -68.60 -12.45
C LYS A 507 35.27 -67.99 -12.85
N THR A 508 35.29 -66.71 -13.24
CA THR A 508 36.50 -65.97 -13.61
C THR A 508 36.81 -64.82 -12.64
N PHE A 509 36.14 -64.78 -11.49
CA PHE A 509 36.36 -63.76 -10.45
C PHE A 509 37.26 -64.31 -9.33
N ASP A 510 37.03 -65.55 -8.91
CA ASP A 510 37.76 -66.21 -7.81
C ASP A 510 39.23 -66.55 -8.15
N GLU A 511 39.63 -66.54 -9.42
CA GLU A 511 41.00 -66.86 -9.87
C GLU A 511 41.95 -65.64 -9.92
N LEU A 512 41.47 -64.44 -9.57
CA LEU A 512 42.22 -63.17 -9.73
C LEU A 512 42.74 -62.57 -8.41
N GLU A 513 42.17 -62.95 -7.26
CA GLU A 513 42.59 -62.43 -5.94
C GLU A 513 43.84 -63.16 -5.39
N ASP A 514 43.99 -64.45 -5.70
CA ASP A 514 44.97 -65.36 -5.07
C ASP A 514 46.43 -65.22 -5.61
N LEU A 515 46.63 -64.45 -6.68
CA LEU A 515 47.97 -64.21 -7.26
C LEU A 515 48.71 -63.00 -6.66
N LYS A 516 48.01 -62.07 -6.00
CA LYS A 516 48.58 -60.77 -5.58
C LYS A 516 49.29 -60.81 -4.22
N VAL A 517 48.96 -61.78 -3.38
CA VAL A 517 49.45 -61.88 -1.98
C VAL A 517 50.80 -62.63 -1.87
N LYS A 518 51.46 -62.95 -3.00
CA LYS A 518 52.49 -64.01 -3.07
C LYS A 518 53.84 -63.62 -3.70
N TYR A 519 54.11 -62.33 -3.93
CA TYR A 519 55.30 -61.90 -4.68
C TYR A 519 56.18 -60.81 -4.02
N GLU A 520 55.64 -59.96 -3.13
CA GLU A 520 56.31 -58.69 -2.76
C GLU A 520 56.81 -58.58 -1.31
N GLN A 521 56.88 -59.66 -0.51
CA GLN A 521 57.30 -59.54 0.91
C GLN A 521 58.20 -60.64 1.53
N GLU A 522 58.51 -61.72 0.82
CA GLU A 522 59.65 -62.61 1.10
C GLU A 522 60.30 -62.93 -0.26
N VAL A 523 61.62 -62.88 -0.47
CA VAL A 523 62.71 -63.28 0.42
C VAL A 523 63.85 -62.26 0.43
N VAL A 524 64.21 -61.78 1.63
CA VAL A 524 65.53 -61.17 1.92
C VAL A 524 66.58 -62.30 2.06
N GLU A 525 67.88 -61.99 1.93
CA GLU A 525 69.00 -62.86 2.34
C GLU A 525 69.55 -63.89 1.33
N LYS A 526 70.17 -63.38 0.25
CA LYS A 526 71.42 -63.87 -0.37
C LYS A 526 71.91 -62.83 -1.39
N LYS A 527 73.22 -62.57 -1.57
CA LYS A 527 74.41 -63.29 -1.12
C LYS A 527 75.57 -62.35 -0.76
N THR A 528 76.16 -62.64 0.39
CA THR A 528 77.45 -62.21 0.96
C THR A 528 78.66 -62.21 0.02
N LEU A 529 79.60 -61.28 0.31
CA LEU A 529 81.04 -61.26 -0.03
C LEU A 529 81.46 -61.11 -1.52
N GLN A 530 82.40 -60.19 -1.79
CA GLN A 530 83.71 -60.51 -2.41
C GLN A 530 84.73 -59.33 -2.36
N ASP A 531 85.48 -59.23 -1.25
CA ASP A 531 86.91 -58.88 -1.09
C ASP A 531 87.65 -57.70 -1.81
N GLN A 532 88.34 -56.89 -0.96
CA GLN A 532 89.68 -56.26 -1.15
C GLN A 532 89.78 -55.03 -2.11
N VAL A 533 90.81 -54.16 -2.12
CA VAL A 533 92.26 -54.25 -1.73
C VAL A 533 92.81 -52.94 -1.08
N ASP A 534 93.83 -53.10 -0.22
CA ASP A 534 94.88 -52.20 0.36
C ASP A 534 95.50 -51.09 -0.56
N GLN A 535 96.37 -50.11 -0.17
CA GLN A 535 97.21 -49.74 1.02
C GLN A 535 97.66 -48.23 0.89
N PHE A 536 98.46 -47.50 1.71
CA PHE A 536 99.23 -47.67 2.98
C PHE A 536 99.42 -46.28 3.71
N SER A 537 100.51 -46.01 4.46
CA SER A 537 100.80 -44.70 5.12
C SER A 537 102.30 -44.28 5.29
N PRO A 538 103.00 -44.50 6.44
CA PRO A 538 103.65 -43.45 7.30
C PRO A 538 105.21 -43.38 7.24
N GLU A 539 106.02 -42.63 8.04
CA GLU A 539 105.86 -41.83 9.31
C GLU A 539 106.65 -40.46 9.24
N GLU A 540 107.59 -39.92 10.07
CA GLU A 540 108.37 -40.23 11.31
C GLU A 540 109.05 -38.91 11.88
N ILE A 541 109.73 -38.96 13.05
CA ILE A 541 110.66 -37.96 13.71
C ILE A 541 110.00 -36.73 14.38
N LEU A 542 110.10 -36.40 15.70
CA LEU A 542 110.71 -36.96 16.94
C LEU A 542 112.06 -36.35 17.48
N LEU A 543 112.22 -36.31 18.83
CA LEU A 543 113.46 -36.14 19.66
C LEU A 543 113.93 -34.72 20.12
N GLN A 544 114.97 -34.71 20.99
CA GLN A 544 115.76 -33.60 21.59
C GLN A 544 115.10 -32.73 22.70
N ALA A 545 115.16 -33.09 24.00
CA ALA A 545 116.29 -33.04 24.97
C ALA A 545 116.73 -31.59 25.35
N LYS A 546 116.77 -31.09 26.61
CA LYS A 546 116.88 -31.62 28.00
C LYS A 546 118.30 -32.05 28.46
N LYS A 547 119.08 -31.14 29.09
CA LYS A 547 119.70 -31.41 30.43
C LYS A 547 120.51 -30.30 31.17
N GLU A 548 121.15 -29.33 30.50
CA GLU A 548 122.35 -28.68 31.11
C GLU A 548 122.17 -27.25 31.69
N SER A 549 121.50 -27.11 32.85
CA SER A 549 121.46 -25.84 33.61
C SER A 549 121.62 -25.98 35.14
N GLU A 550 122.01 -27.16 35.62
CA GLU A 550 121.73 -27.64 36.98
C GLU A 550 122.66 -27.11 38.11
N ASN A 551 123.83 -26.55 37.80
CA ASN A 551 124.84 -26.21 38.84
C ASN A 551 124.94 -24.73 39.23
N ASP A 552 124.40 -23.81 38.45
CA ASP A 552 124.26 -22.40 38.84
C ASP A 552 123.30 -22.21 40.04
N LEU A 553 122.39 -23.17 40.26
CA LEU A 553 121.33 -23.10 41.26
C LEU A 553 121.86 -22.79 42.67
N LYS A 554 122.84 -23.54 43.17
CA LYS A 554 123.16 -23.59 44.61
C LYS A 554 123.72 -22.29 45.20
N LYS A 555 124.30 -21.40 44.38
CA LYS A 555 124.69 -20.06 44.82
C LYS A 555 123.53 -19.08 44.72
N ARG A 556 122.75 -19.16 43.63
CA ARG A 556 121.50 -18.40 43.51
C ARG A 556 120.58 -18.73 44.69
N ASP A 557 120.39 -20.00 45.07
CA ASP A 557 119.44 -20.52 46.07
C ASP A 557 119.36 -19.77 47.42
N ARG A 558 120.45 -19.16 47.90
CA ARG A 558 120.44 -18.39 49.17
C ARG A 558 120.00 -16.94 48.99
N GLU A 559 120.47 -16.30 47.92
CA GLU A 559 120.03 -14.96 47.52
C GLU A 559 118.58 -15.01 47.02
N ILE A 560 118.23 -16.07 46.29
CA ILE A 560 116.88 -16.56 46.02
C ILE A 560 116.09 -16.80 47.31
N SER A 561 116.68 -17.06 48.49
CA SER A 561 115.89 -17.31 49.71
C SER A 561 115.41 -16.02 50.38
N THR A 562 116.26 -14.99 50.44
CA THR A 562 115.87 -13.64 50.86
C THR A 562 114.98 -12.99 49.80
N LEU A 563 115.40 -13.04 48.53
CA LEU A 563 114.58 -12.56 47.42
C LEU A 563 113.28 -13.37 47.28
N LYS A 564 113.21 -14.67 47.64
CA LYS A 564 111.92 -15.40 47.70
C LYS A 564 110.99 -14.80 48.74
N LYS A 565 111.47 -14.35 49.90
CA LYS A 565 110.59 -13.76 50.93
C LYS A 565 110.06 -12.40 50.52
N GLU A 566 110.92 -11.56 49.96
CA GLU A 566 110.52 -10.26 49.41
C GLU A 566 109.62 -10.44 48.18
N LEU A 567 109.94 -11.38 47.29
CA LEU A 567 109.13 -11.78 46.14
C LEU A 567 107.82 -12.44 46.56
N THR A 568 107.73 -13.21 47.65
CA THR A 568 106.44 -13.74 48.14
C THR A 568 105.57 -12.62 48.68
N ASN A 569 106.14 -11.67 49.42
CA ASN A 569 105.36 -10.53 49.94
C ASN A 569 104.93 -9.61 48.79
N ALA A 570 105.82 -9.31 47.85
CA ALA A 570 105.52 -8.56 46.64
C ALA A 570 104.52 -9.29 45.74
N ASN A 571 104.62 -10.62 45.59
CA ASN A 571 103.64 -11.43 44.86
C ASN A 571 102.29 -11.50 45.59
N VAL A 572 102.24 -11.49 46.93
CA VAL A 572 100.97 -11.40 47.67
C VAL A 572 100.32 -10.03 47.42
N SER A 573 101.04 -8.91 47.61
CA SER A 573 100.48 -7.59 47.28
C SER A 573 100.14 -7.42 45.79
N LYS A 574 100.93 -8.03 44.90
CA LYS A 574 100.67 -8.04 43.45
C LYS A 574 99.42 -8.85 43.13
N THR A 575 99.29 -10.07 43.64
CA THR A 575 98.09 -10.90 43.41
C THR A 575 96.84 -10.29 44.05
N GLU A 576 96.97 -9.57 45.17
CA GLU A 576 95.87 -8.82 45.77
C GLU A 576 95.44 -7.61 44.91
N ILE A 577 96.39 -6.94 44.23
CA ILE A 577 96.12 -5.90 43.23
C ILE A 577 95.55 -6.51 41.93
N GLU A 578 96.08 -7.65 41.47
CA GLU A 578 95.58 -8.36 40.28
C GLU A 578 94.16 -8.90 40.50
N LEU A 579 93.83 -9.38 41.71
CA LEU A 579 92.47 -9.76 42.09
C LEU A 579 91.52 -8.56 42.08
N LYS A 580 91.89 -7.43 42.70
CA LYS A 580 91.07 -6.20 42.67
C LYS A 580 90.92 -5.63 41.25
N LEU A 581 91.95 -5.74 40.41
CA LEU A 581 91.88 -5.35 39.00
C LEU A 581 90.99 -6.30 38.19
N MET A 582 91.04 -7.60 38.48
CA MET A 582 90.18 -8.62 37.86
C MET A 582 88.71 -8.46 38.29
N GLU A 583 88.46 -8.10 39.54
CA GLU A 583 87.14 -7.75 40.09
C GLU A 583 86.56 -6.52 39.37
N VAL A 584 87.33 -5.42 39.30
CA VAL A 584 86.94 -4.20 38.55
C VAL A 584 86.77 -4.47 37.04
N MET A 585 87.59 -5.35 36.44
CA MET A 585 87.39 -5.79 35.06
C MET A 585 86.10 -6.60 34.88
N ASN A 586 85.76 -7.47 35.83
CA ASN A 586 84.53 -8.26 35.80
C ASN A 586 83.27 -7.38 35.98
N ASP A 587 83.33 -6.39 36.87
CA ASP A 587 82.28 -5.37 37.04
C ASP A 587 82.13 -4.51 35.78
N MET A 588 83.24 -4.15 35.13
CA MET A 588 83.22 -3.42 33.86
C MET A 588 82.66 -4.28 32.70
N VAL A 589 82.98 -5.57 32.63
CA VAL A 589 82.45 -6.50 31.63
C VAL A 589 80.96 -6.76 31.83
N THR A 590 80.49 -6.94 33.08
CA THR A 590 79.06 -7.11 33.40
C THR A 590 78.27 -5.81 33.21
N SER A 591 78.85 -4.65 33.52
CA SER A 591 78.28 -3.34 33.22
C SER A 591 78.15 -3.09 31.71
N GLN A 592 79.17 -3.44 30.92
CA GLN A 592 79.09 -3.34 29.45
C GLN A 592 78.10 -4.36 28.86
N SER A 593 78.04 -5.58 29.39
CA SER A 593 77.04 -6.59 29.03
C SER A 593 75.61 -6.08 29.26
N THR A 594 75.29 -5.59 30.45
CA THR A 594 73.94 -5.07 30.78
C THR A 594 73.59 -3.84 29.94
N LYS A 595 74.56 -2.97 29.64
CA LYS A 595 74.39 -1.84 28.71
C LYS A 595 74.08 -2.28 27.28
N ASP A 596 74.71 -3.34 26.78
CA ASP A 596 74.40 -3.89 25.44
C ASP A 596 73.05 -4.63 25.41
N THR A 597 72.65 -5.30 26.50
CA THR A 597 71.28 -5.85 26.67
C THR A 597 70.23 -4.73 26.67
N LEU A 598 70.43 -3.66 27.44
CA LEU A 598 69.52 -2.50 27.44
C LEU A 598 69.45 -1.80 26.09
N LYS A 599 70.57 -1.77 25.33
CA LYS A 599 70.62 -1.23 23.97
C LYS A 599 69.81 -2.09 22.98
N THR A 600 69.87 -3.41 23.09
CA THR A 600 69.02 -4.31 22.28
C THR A 600 67.56 -4.18 22.64
N GLU A 601 67.21 -4.18 23.94
CA GLU A 601 65.83 -3.93 24.38
C GLU A 601 65.24 -2.59 23.90
N LEU A 602 66.05 -1.52 23.86
CA LEU A 602 65.63 -0.22 23.34
C LEU A 602 65.43 -0.24 21.82
N GLN A 603 66.26 -0.97 21.09
CA GLN A 603 66.11 -1.17 19.65
C GLN A 603 64.83 -1.97 19.34
N ASP A 604 64.61 -3.10 20.04
CA ASP A 604 63.42 -3.93 19.87
C ASP A 604 62.11 -3.16 20.16
N LYS A 605 62.12 -2.31 21.20
CA LYS A 605 60.99 -1.43 21.53
C LYS A 605 60.77 -0.33 20.48
N LEU A 606 61.85 0.24 19.94
CA LEU A 606 61.78 1.23 18.86
C LEU A 606 61.22 0.60 17.57
N ASP A 607 61.70 -0.57 17.18
CA ASP A 607 61.24 -1.26 15.97
C ASP A 607 59.80 -1.78 16.10
N PHE A 608 59.37 -2.18 17.30
CA PHE A 608 57.97 -2.51 17.59
C PHE A 608 57.04 -1.28 17.44
N GLU A 609 57.39 -0.14 18.03
CA GLU A 609 56.58 1.08 17.91
C GLU A 609 56.62 1.67 16.49
N ASN A 610 57.74 1.56 15.76
CA ASN A 610 57.82 1.89 14.34
C ASN A 610 56.87 1.02 13.49
N ALA A 611 56.90 -0.31 13.66
CA ALA A 611 56.02 -1.23 12.94
C ALA A 611 54.53 -0.98 13.25
N LYS A 612 54.22 -0.61 14.50
CA LYS A 612 52.89 -0.19 14.95
C LYS A 612 52.47 1.15 14.34
N ALA A 613 53.36 2.13 14.23
CA ALA A 613 53.10 3.40 13.54
C ALA A 613 52.77 3.19 12.06
N THR A 614 53.61 2.45 11.32
CA THR A 614 53.34 2.12 9.90
C THR A 614 52.03 1.36 9.72
N LYS A 615 51.67 0.47 10.64
CA LYS A 615 50.37 -0.21 10.62
C LYS A 615 49.19 0.75 10.81
N LEU A 616 49.35 1.79 11.64
CA LEU A 616 48.34 2.85 11.82
C LEU A 616 48.25 3.77 10.59
N GLU A 617 49.38 4.14 9.97
CA GLU A 617 49.40 4.90 8.71
C GLU A 617 48.68 4.16 7.58
N ILE A 618 48.90 2.84 7.46
CA ILE A 618 48.19 1.99 6.49
C ILE A 618 46.67 1.92 6.81
N LEU A 619 46.27 1.95 8.07
CA LEU A 619 44.85 1.99 8.45
C LEU A 619 44.22 3.35 8.13
N ILE A 620 44.91 4.46 8.44
CA ILE A 620 44.47 5.83 8.14
C ILE A 620 44.31 6.02 6.63
N THR A 621 45.36 5.73 5.84
CA THR A 621 45.33 5.89 4.37
C THR A 621 44.37 4.95 3.64
N ASN A 622 43.88 3.89 4.30
CA ASN A 622 42.76 3.10 3.79
C ASN A 622 41.41 3.69 4.19
N LYS A 623 41.28 4.25 5.39
CA LYS A 623 40.06 4.96 5.82
C LYS A 623 39.82 6.27 5.07
N GLU A 624 40.87 6.98 4.68
CA GLU A 624 40.79 8.14 3.78
C GLU A 624 40.20 7.74 2.41
N LYS A 625 40.71 6.65 1.80
CA LYS A 625 40.17 6.10 0.54
C LYS A 625 38.72 5.63 0.67
N ASP A 626 38.32 5.06 1.81
CA ASP A 626 36.93 4.70 2.07
C ASP A 626 36.05 5.97 2.16
N VAL A 627 36.53 7.03 2.82
CA VAL A 627 35.83 8.32 2.91
C VAL A 627 35.68 8.99 1.54
N ASP A 628 36.70 8.96 0.69
CA ASP A 628 36.61 9.55 -0.65
C ASP A 628 35.68 8.76 -1.58
N ARG A 629 35.70 7.42 -1.53
CA ARG A 629 34.67 6.60 -2.20
C ARG A 629 33.26 6.94 -1.74
N MET A 630 33.03 7.04 -0.43
CA MET A 630 31.73 7.41 0.11
C MET A 630 31.31 8.82 -0.32
N ARG A 631 32.24 9.77 -0.47
CA ARG A 631 31.94 11.11 -1.03
C ARG A 631 31.51 11.02 -2.50
N ASP A 632 32.21 10.25 -3.32
CA ASP A 632 31.88 10.08 -4.74
C ASP A 632 30.53 9.38 -4.93
N GLU A 633 30.25 8.32 -4.17
CA GLU A 633 28.96 7.63 -4.16
C GLU A 633 27.81 8.57 -3.75
N LEU A 634 28.02 9.40 -2.71
CA LEU A 634 27.03 10.38 -2.24
C LEU A 634 26.79 11.48 -3.29
N ASN A 635 27.82 11.89 -4.02
CA ASN A 635 27.72 12.86 -5.11
C ASN A 635 26.97 12.30 -6.33
N GLU A 636 27.22 11.05 -6.74
CA GLU A 636 26.47 10.42 -7.83
C GLU A 636 25.01 10.15 -7.42
N LEU A 637 24.74 9.70 -6.19
CA LEU A 637 23.38 9.53 -5.67
C LEU A 637 22.60 10.84 -5.64
N ARG A 638 23.21 11.96 -5.19
CA ARG A 638 22.61 13.30 -5.30
C ARG A 638 22.30 13.65 -6.76
N SER A 639 23.25 13.42 -7.66
CA SER A 639 23.10 13.70 -9.09
C SER A 639 22.02 12.84 -9.74
N GLN A 640 21.77 11.62 -9.26
CA GLN A 640 20.66 10.76 -9.71
C GLN A 640 19.31 11.26 -9.17
N ILE A 641 19.22 11.61 -7.89
CA ILE A 641 18.02 12.17 -7.26
C ILE A 641 17.57 13.46 -7.95
N GLU A 642 18.51 14.33 -8.32
CA GLU A 642 18.25 15.57 -9.06
C GLU A 642 17.71 15.28 -10.48
N ARG A 643 18.41 14.44 -11.25
CA ARG A 643 17.97 13.97 -12.59
C ARG A 643 16.57 13.35 -12.56
N GLU A 644 16.25 12.52 -11.58
CA GLU A 644 14.92 11.91 -11.47
C GLU A 644 13.87 12.93 -11.00
N SER A 645 14.22 13.88 -10.13
CA SER A 645 13.33 14.96 -9.71
C SER A 645 12.91 15.85 -10.89
N ASP A 646 13.85 16.21 -11.78
CA ASP A 646 13.55 16.99 -12.97
C ASP A 646 12.75 16.20 -14.02
N SER A 647 13.04 14.91 -14.19
CA SER A 647 12.23 14.00 -15.00
C SER A 647 10.77 13.98 -14.54
N ARG A 648 10.54 13.79 -13.23
CA ARG A 648 9.20 13.79 -12.62
C ARG A 648 8.51 15.16 -12.70
N ARG A 649 9.25 16.28 -12.57
CA ARG A 649 8.71 17.65 -12.78
C ARG A 649 8.23 17.85 -14.21
N SER A 650 8.97 17.33 -15.20
CA SER A 650 8.58 17.36 -16.62
C SER A 650 7.32 16.53 -16.88
N GLU A 651 7.26 15.30 -16.33
CA GLU A 651 6.08 14.42 -16.43
C GLU A 651 4.82 15.07 -15.83
N ILE A 652 4.92 15.63 -14.61
CA ILE A 652 3.82 16.36 -13.95
C ILE A 652 3.35 17.54 -14.81
N THR A 653 4.28 18.26 -15.45
CA THR A 653 3.95 19.39 -16.33
C THR A 653 3.19 18.92 -17.59
N SER A 654 3.60 17.80 -18.19
CA SER A 654 2.91 17.18 -19.33
C SER A 654 1.51 16.68 -18.96
N LEU A 655 1.38 15.97 -17.83
CA LEU A 655 0.10 15.46 -17.33
C LEU A 655 -0.89 16.58 -16.99
N ASN A 656 -0.42 17.68 -16.39
CA ASN A 656 -1.24 18.87 -16.16
C ASN A 656 -1.72 19.48 -17.49
N GLY A 657 -0.87 19.52 -18.52
CA GLY A 657 -1.25 19.92 -19.88
C GLY A 657 -2.36 19.05 -20.47
N GLU A 658 -2.24 17.72 -20.36
CA GLU A 658 -3.29 16.78 -20.77
C GLU A 658 -4.60 16.96 -20.00
N VAL A 659 -4.54 17.19 -18.69
CA VAL A 659 -5.74 17.42 -17.85
C VAL A 659 -6.46 18.69 -18.27
N VAL A 660 -5.74 19.78 -18.55
CA VAL A 660 -6.33 21.04 -19.06
C VAL A 660 -6.97 20.83 -20.43
N GLN A 661 -6.29 20.16 -21.37
CA GLN A 661 -6.86 19.86 -22.69
C GLN A 661 -8.12 19.00 -22.62
N LYS A 662 -8.10 17.92 -21.81
CA LYS A 662 -9.27 17.04 -21.62
C LYS A 662 -10.43 17.77 -20.93
N SER A 663 -10.14 18.69 -20.02
CA SER A 663 -11.16 19.53 -19.37
C SER A 663 -11.82 20.51 -20.35
N SER A 664 -11.06 21.12 -21.25
CA SER A 664 -11.62 21.96 -22.32
C SER A 664 -12.54 21.15 -23.24
N LEU A 665 -12.05 20.00 -23.75
CA LEU A 665 -12.83 19.11 -24.62
C LEU A 665 -14.12 18.60 -23.96
N LEU A 666 -14.09 18.35 -22.64
CA LEU A 666 -15.26 17.97 -21.87
C LEU A 666 -16.28 19.12 -21.79
N SER A 667 -15.83 20.35 -21.49
CA SER A 667 -16.70 21.53 -21.45
C SER A 667 -17.30 21.88 -22.83
N ASP A 668 -16.56 21.65 -23.92
CA ASP A 668 -17.07 21.78 -25.29
C ASP A 668 -18.17 20.75 -25.58
N ARG A 669 -17.99 19.50 -25.11
CA ARG A 669 -18.98 18.42 -25.27
C ARG A 669 -20.20 18.59 -24.36
N GLU A 670 -20.05 19.16 -23.17
CA GLU A 670 -21.19 19.54 -22.32
C GLU A 670 -22.03 20.63 -23.01
N ARG A 671 -21.39 21.64 -23.62
CA ARG A 671 -22.09 22.67 -24.41
C ARG A 671 -22.78 22.09 -25.65
N GLU A 672 -22.16 21.15 -26.34
CA GLU A 672 -22.76 20.41 -27.46
C GLU A 672 -24.00 19.60 -27.01
N VAL A 673 -23.93 18.89 -25.88
CA VAL A 673 -25.06 18.13 -25.31
C VAL A 673 -26.21 19.05 -24.85
N ILE A 674 -25.91 20.21 -24.25
CA ILE A 674 -26.93 21.21 -23.88
C ILE A 674 -27.65 21.71 -25.14
N LYS A 675 -26.89 22.04 -26.20
CA LYS A 675 -27.48 22.48 -27.46
C LYS A 675 -28.36 21.40 -28.08
N LEU A 676 -27.88 20.17 -28.20
CA LEU A 676 -28.64 19.05 -28.79
C LEU A 676 -29.93 18.74 -28.02
N LYS A 677 -29.96 18.95 -26.69
CA LYS A 677 -31.20 18.85 -25.91
C LYS A 677 -32.19 19.97 -26.26
N SER A 678 -31.72 21.22 -26.37
CA SER A 678 -32.57 22.34 -26.81
C SER A 678 -33.11 22.11 -28.22
N ASP A 679 -32.26 21.70 -29.16
CA ASP A 679 -32.63 21.38 -30.54
C ASP A 679 -33.69 20.23 -30.58
N MET A 680 -33.60 19.24 -29.67
CA MET A 680 -34.60 18.17 -29.51
C MET A 680 -35.91 18.63 -28.89
N GLU A 681 -35.87 19.49 -27.87
CA GLU A 681 -37.07 20.02 -27.20
C GLU A 681 -37.86 20.94 -28.15
N ASP A 682 -37.17 21.78 -28.94
CA ASP A 682 -37.76 22.59 -30.02
C ASP A 682 -38.41 21.71 -31.11
N MET A 683 -37.74 20.65 -31.56
CA MET A 683 -38.33 19.71 -32.52
C MET A 683 -39.55 19.00 -31.94
N LYS A 684 -39.51 18.59 -30.67
CA LYS A 684 -40.65 17.95 -30.02
C LYS A 684 -41.85 18.90 -29.96
N LEU A 685 -41.63 20.15 -29.54
CA LEU A 685 -42.70 21.16 -29.47
C LEU A 685 -43.35 21.38 -30.85
N ARG A 686 -42.55 21.42 -31.93
CA ARG A 686 -43.06 21.54 -33.30
C ARG A 686 -43.95 20.35 -33.71
N HIS A 687 -43.50 19.12 -33.45
CA HIS A 687 -44.32 17.93 -33.73
C HIS A 687 -45.58 17.88 -32.85
N ASP A 688 -45.49 18.26 -31.57
CA ASP A 688 -46.64 18.32 -30.67
C ASP A 688 -47.67 19.37 -31.17
N THR A 689 -47.24 20.50 -31.74
CA THR A 689 -48.14 21.47 -32.41
C THR A 689 -48.70 20.97 -33.75
N GLU A 690 -47.89 20.34 -34.61
CA GLU A 690 -48.33 19.77 -35.89
C GLU A 690 -49.38 18.66 -35.68
N ILE A 691 -49.19 17.81 -34.67
CA ILE A 691 -50.16 16.79 -34.25
C ILE A 691 -51.46 17.43 -33.75
N ALA A 692 -51.39 18.58 -33.05
CA ALA A 692 -52.59 19.30 -32.60
C ALA A 692 -53.36 19.93 -33.78
N GLU A 693 -52.66 20.50 -34.76
CA GLU A 693 -53.26 21.06 -35.97
C GLU A 693 -53.91 19.97 -36.85
N LEU A 694 -53.22 18.86 -37.09
CA LEU A 694 -53.77 17.71 -37.83
C LEU A 694 -54.97 17.06 -37.13
N ARG A 695 -55.00 17.01 -35.79
CA ARG A 695 -56.18 16.57 -35.02
C ARG A 695 -57.37 17.50 -35.26
N ARG A 696 -57.14 18.82 -35.18
CA ARG A 696 -58.17 19.84 -35.45
C ARG A 696 -58.73 19.72 -36.87
N GLU A 697 -57.89 19.41 -37.86
CA GLU A 697 -58.29 19.18 -39.25
C GLU A 697 -59.11 17.88 -39.41
N ILE A 698 -58.74 16.79 -38.72
CA ILE A 698 -59.51 15.54 -38.69
C ILE A 698 -60.89 15.73 -38.04
N ASP A 699 -60.97 16.51 -36.96
CA ASP A 699 -62.25 16.86 -36.33
C ASP A 699 -63.12 17.72 -37.27
N GLU A 700 -62.52 18.66 -38.00
CA GLU A 700 -63.19 19.49 -39.00
C GLU A 700 -63.71 18.66 -40.19
N PHE A 701 -62.91 17.74 -40.73
CA PHE A 701 -63.37 16.78 -41.75
C PHE A 701 -64.49 15.86 -41.23
N SER A 702 -64.44 15.45 -39.96
CA SER A 702 -65.47 14.62 -39.33
C SER A 702 -66.80 15.37 -39.19
N ALA A 703 -66.75 16.65 -38.81
CA ALA A 703 -67.93 17.53 -38.77
C ALA A 703 -68.50 17.78 -40.17
N ASN A 704 -67.65 18.04 -41.17
CA ASN A 704 -68.05 18.21 -42.57
C ASN A 704 -68.69 16.94 -43.14
N ARG A 705 -68.16 15.76 -42.82
CA ARG A 705 -68.77 14.47 -43.18
C ARG A 705 -70.16 14.30 -42.54
N ALA A 706 -70.31 14.63 -41.26
CA ALA A 706 -71.62 14.55 -40.59
C ALA A 706 -72.65 15.50 -41.23
N GLU A 707 -72.24 16.68 -41.72
CA GLU A 707 -73.12 17.57 -42.48
C GLU A 707 -73.50 16.97 -43.86
N VAL A 708 -72.55 16.38 -44.58
CA VAL A 708 -72.84 15.67 -45.85
C VAL A 708 -73.83 14.51 -45.62
N GLU A 709 -73.67 13.75 -44.54
CA GLU A 709 -74.63 12.69 -44.17
C GLU A 709 -76.02 13.29 -43.81
N ARG A 710 -76.10 14.42 -43.09
CA ARG A 710 -77.37 15.15 -42.85
C ARG A 710 -78.03 15.62 -44.16
N VAL A 711 -77.26 16.14 -45.11
CA VAL A 711 -77.75 16.56 -46.43
C VAL A 711 -78.25 15.35 -47.24
N HIS A 712 -77.59 14.19 -47.19
CA HIS A 712 -78.07 12.97 -47.82
C HIS A 712 -79.41 12.49 -47.24
N PHE A 713 -79.58 12.46 -45.92
CA PHE A 713 -80.87 12.13 -45.30
C PHE A 713 -81.99 13.11 -45.72
N ARG A 714 -81.69 14.41 -45.79
CA ARG A 714 -82.65 15.42 -46.26
C ARG A 714 -83.02 15.22 -47.73
N ASN A 715 -82.05 14.90 -48.59
CA ASN A 715 -82.30 14.65 -50.01
C ASN A 715 -83.13 13.38 -50.21
N ALA A 716 -82.86 12.30 -49.48
CA ALA A 716 -83.66 11.08 -49.53
C ALA A 716 -85.13 11.32 -49.13
N ALA A 717 -85.38 12.11 -48.09
CA ALA A 717 -86.74 12.49 -47.68
C ALA A 717 -87.45 13.35 -48.75
N LEU A 718 -86.73 14.28 -49.39
CA LEU A 718 -87.26 15.07 -50.50
C LEU A 718 -87.52 14.22 -51.76
N GLU A 719 -86.69 13.20 -52.03
CA GLU A 719 -86.91 12.25 -53.13
C GLU A 719 -88.15 11.37 -52.89
N GLU A 720 -88.39 10.96 -51.62
CA GLU A 720 -89.63 10.28 -51.22
C GLU A 720 -90.85 11.21 -51.39
N GLU A 721 -90.79 12.46 -50.92
CA GLU A 721 -91.85 13.46 -51.12
C GLU A 721 -92.14 13.69 -52.61
N ILE A 722 -91.10 13.89 -53.43
CA ILE A 722 -91.21 14.02 -54.89
C ILE A 722 -91.81 12.75 -55.52
N SER A 723 -91.47 11.56 -55.02
CA SER A 723 -92.07 10.29 -55.47
C SER A 723 -93.56 10.25 -55.14
N ASN A 724 -93.95 10.58 -53.92
CA ASN A 724 -95.34 10.62 -53.47
C ASN A 724 -96.16 11.65 -54.28
N LEU A 725 -95.62 12.86 -54.50
CA LEU A 725 -96.22 13.88 -55.37
C LEU A 725 -96.34 13.39 -56.83
N LYS A 726 -95.36 12.68 -57.37
CA LYS A 726 -95.45 12.05 -58.71
C LYS A 726 -96.49 10.93 -58.78
N HIS A 727 -96.77 10.22 -57.69
CA HIS A 727 -97.87 9.25 -57.63
C HIS A 727 -99.22 9.97 -57.57
N GLU A 728 -99.34 11.02 -56.76
CA GLU A 728 -100.56 11.83 -56.65
C GLU A 728 -100.90 12.55 -57.97
N ILE A 729 -99.93 13.17 -58.64
CA ILE A 729 -100.12 13.79 -59.96
C ILE A 729 -100.62 12.77 -60.99
N ARG A 730 -100.09 11.53 -60.98
CA ARG A 730 -100.58 10.45 -61.85
C ARG A 730 -101.99 9.99 -61.46
N ARG A 731 -102.31 9.90 -60.17
CA ARG A 731 -103.66 9.58 -59.68
C ARG A 731 -104.68 10.65 -60.08
N LEU A 732 -104.29 11.93 -60.03
CA LEU A 732 -105.12 13.06 -60.47
C LEU A 732 -105.31 13.06 -61.99
N HIS A 733 -104.26 12.85 -62.80
CA HIS A 733 -104.39 12.67 -64.26
C HIS A 733 -105.30 11.47 -64.61
N MET A 734 -105.16 10.33 -63.92
CA MET A 734 -106.06 9.19 -64.10
C MET A 734 -107.50 9.53 -63.73
N LYS A 735 -107.73 10.35 -62.68
CA LYS A 735 -109.07 10.81 -62.31
C LYS A 735 -109.64 11.82 -63.31
N GLU A 736 -108.81 12.68 -63.90
CA GLU A 736 -109.20 13.63 -64.94
C GLU A 736 -109.54 12.91 -66.25
N SER A 737 -108.71 11.96 -66.67
CA SER A 737 -108.99 11.10 -67.84
C SER A 737 -110.17 10.16 -67.61
N ALA A 738 -110.40 9.68 -66.39
CA ALA A 738 -111.61 8.93 -66.04
C ALA A 738 -112.84 9.84 -65.90
N ASN A 739 -112.65 11.14 -65.65
CA ASN A 739 -113.69 12.16 -65.78
C ASN A 739 -113.90 12.54 -67.25
N ASP A 740 -114.11 11.51 -68.08
CA ASP A 740 -114.35 11.58 -69.52
C ASP A 740 -115.76 12.13 -69.85
N GLN A 741 -116.28 12.94 -68.93
CA GLN A 741 -117.31 13.95 -69.16
C GLN A 741 -116.99 14.77 -70.40
N SER A 742 -115.72 15.10 -70.70
CA SER A 742 -115.36 15.79 -71.94
C SER A 742 -115.74 14.99 -73.19
N ASN A 743 -115.33 13.72 -73.31
CA ASN A 743 -115.68 12.89 -74.47
C ASN A 743 -117.17 12.52 -74.53
N THR A 744 -117.83 12.35 -73.38
CA THR A 744 -119.28 12.08 -73.33
C THR A 744 -120.12 13.33 -73.60
N PHE A 745 -119.70 14.52 -73.17
CA PHE A 745 -120.29 15.80 -73.59
C PHE A 745 -120.05 16.05 -75.09
N GLN A 746 -118.85 15.82 -75.62
CA GLN A 746 -118.60 15.93 -77.07
C GLN A 746 -119.45 14.95 -77.88
N SER A 747 -119.58 13.70 -77.42
CA SER A 747 -120.45 12.70 -78.06
C SER A 747 -121.93 13.10 -78.01
N SER A 748 -122.39 13.61 -76.87
CA SER A 748 -123.75 14.13 -76.70
C SER A 748 -124.00 15.36 -77.59
N MET A 749 -123.04 16.29 -77.64
CA MET A 749 -123.06 17.47 -78.52
C MET A 749 -123.06 17.08 -80.00
N ARG A 750 -122.39 15.99 -80.38
CA ARG A 750 -122.42 15.44 -81.75
C ARG A 750 -123.81 14.90 -82.08
N VAL A 751 -124.35 14.01 -81.25
CA VAL A 751 -125.72 13.49 -81.41
C VAL A 751 -126.76 14.62 -81.46
N LEU A 752 -126.61 15.66 -80.63
CA LEU A 752 -127.49 16.84 -80.65
C LEU A 752 -127.33 17.69 -81.94
N ARG A 753 -126.12 17.82 -82.51
CA ARG A 753 -125.93 18.46 -83.82
C ARG A 753 -126.55 17.64 -84.94
N ASP A 754 -126.22 16.35 -85.02
CA ASP A 754 -126.71 15.43 -86.06
C ASP A 754 -128.25 15.41 -86.07
N ARG A 755 -128.88 15.39 -84.89
CA ARG A 755 -130.34 15.49 -84.73
C ARG A 755 -130.92 16.86 -85.11
N ASN A 756 -130.19 17.95 -84.87
CA ASN A 756 -130.64 19.30 -85.22
C ASN A 756 -130.55 19.54 -86.74
N ASP A 757 -129.49 19.03 -87.41
CA ASP A 757 -129.41 19.03 -88.87
C ASP A 757 -130.47 18.10 -89.50
N GLU A 758 -130.80 16.96 -88.91
CA GLU A 758 -131.95 16.14 -89.35
C GLU A 758 -133.28 16.90 -89.22
N LEU A 759 -133.53 17.57 -88.10
CA LEU A 759 -134.73 18.40 -87.89
C LEU A 759 -134.81 19.56 -88.89
N LYS A 760 -133.69 20.21 -89.19
CA LYS A 760 -133.55 21.26 -90.21
C LYS A 760 -133.84 20.72 -91.62
N ASP A 761 -133.40 19.50 -91.92
CA ASP A 761 -133.67 18.81 -93.19
C ASP A 761 -135.16 18.40 -93.30
N GLN A 762 -135.80 18.01 -92.20
CA GLN A 762 -137.26 17.81 -92.10
C GLN A 762 -138.03 19.13 -92.28
N VAL A 763 -137.58 20.23 -91.67
CA VAL A 763 -138.14 21.58 -91.87
C VAL A 763 -138.01 22.01 -93.33
N GLU A 764 -136.89 21.75 -93.99
CA GLU A 764 -136.72 22.11 -95.40
C GLU A 764 -137.62 21.24 -96.31
N LYS A 765 -137.77 19.94 -96.02
CA LYS A 765 -138.76 19.07 -96.68
C LYS A 765 -140.19 19.57 -96.50
N LEU A 766 -140.55 20.08 -95.31
CA LEU A 766 -141.85 20.71 -95.04
C LEU A 766 -142.00 22.06 -95.77
N GLN A 767 -140.97 22.91 -95.83
CA GLN A 767 -140.99 24.13 -96.63
C GLN A 767 -141.13 23.83 -98.13
N ARG A 768 -140.43 22.81 -98.66
CA ARG A 768 -140.59 22.34 -100.04
C ARG A 768 -142.01 21.84 -100.29
N LYS A 769 -142.63 21.11 -99.35
CA LYS A 769 -144.07 20.76 -99.40
C LYS A 769 -144.96 22.01 -99.41
N MET A 770 -144.76 22.98 -98.50
CA MET A 770 -145.54 24.23 -98.49
C MET A 770 -145.39 25.02 -99.79
N ARG A 771 -144.19 25.14 -100.37
CA ARG A 771 -143.99 25.79 -101.67
C ARG A 771 -144.72 25.07 -102.81
N ARG A 772 -144.81 23.73 -102.79
CA ARG A 772 -145.64 22.94 -103.72
C ARG A 772 -147.13 23.17 -103.50
N MET A 773 -147.61 23.11 -102.25
CA MET A 773 -149.02 23.39 -101.94
C MET A 773 -149.42 24.82 -102.35
N LYS A 774 -148.59 25.82 -102.04
CA LYS A 774 -148.83 27.22 -102.42
C LYS A 774 -148.86 27.40 -103.94
N LYS A 775 -147.98 26.73 -104.69
CA LYS A 775 -148.04 26.69 -106.17
C LYS A 775 -149.31 26.01 -106.71
N ASN A 776 -149.85 25.01 -106.01
CA ASN A 776 -151.10 24.36 -106.40
C ASN A 776 -152.33 25.24 -106.09
N VAL A 777 -152.33 25.97 -104.96
CA VAL A 777 -153.38 26.95 -104.63
C VAL A 777 -153.44 28.06 -105.68
N THR A 778 -152.29 28.66 -106.04
CA THR A 778 -152.20 29.65 -107.13
C THR A 778 -152.46 29.07 -108.54
N ARG A 779 -152.87 27.81 -108.65
CA ARG A 779 -153.30 27.14 -109.88
C ARG A 779 -154.78 26.71 -109.84
N ILE A 780 -155.48 27.08 -108.76
CA ILE A 780 -156.93 26.94 -108.57
C ILE A 780 -157.59 28.34 -108.58
N GLU A 781 -156.79 29.40 -108.47
CA GLU A 781 -157.18 30.82 -108.58
C GLU A 781 -156.95 31.38 -110.01
N LEU A 782 -156.97 30.51 -111.02
CA LEU A 782 -156.87 30.77 -112.47
C LEU A 782 -157.94 29.96 -113.22
#